data_AF-A0A0P1ITP3-F1
#
_entry.id   AF-A0A0P1ITP3-F1
#
_cell.length_a   1.000
_cell.length_b   1.000
_cell.length_c   1.000
_cell.angle_alpha   90.00
_cell.angle_beta   90.00
_cell.angle_gamma   90.00
#
_symmetry.space_group_name_H-M   'P 1'
#
loop_
_entity.id
_entity.type
_entity.pdbx_description
1 polymer ?
#
loop_
_entity_poly.entity_id
_entity_poly.type
_entity_poly.pdbx_seq_one_letter_code
_entity_poly.pdbx_strand_id
1 'polypeptide(L)'
;MSAITALMKFVFSYTKSNLNEKSTFMSGFEPQSEPTAKDIATDWEIDIEYLETTSWHLIERVGKEGEIYGYLLEFSEDTDIAILDELGVADGQNSREVSLNAFDAPEPEGTIEELTGSRVVDTRSSRAKRWSRLTEITVRNFKAAQEAKIPIGDVTILVGPNGCGKSSVLQAIHWAARAASYVLPKNQKEMISFERLDYIPSSEPLKTLHNGELKTGSKSEAVEVYFRHESDTDGQTQASVKIRAARNKGGITAYMEGGSAVTPYKQRVQFITAYIPGLAGLSESEAILAQPTLRRQASSGDAGGVLRNILYNLSTDSSFDSEPGAGRTRLNALNRLIASVHPNSSIGVSFDEREDFHISATIKDTKSGNVRPLETAATGILQVVQIFAYLILFRPKIMLIDEPDAHLHPDKQERLVEALEAASIEFETQIILTTHSPNIVRAASLASKLVWMRDGTVQTQDDEAIRRLLGWGGLDKSILLFAEDKDDKPLRAILRQWPKLSAQVSVCRCFGIENLPKDKFLEGLLIDGELKVKAGIHRDGDFMTEDEAEMWRKSFSTDGVYPWVTAGSDLEGYFCSAKYLSALYGISEATAEEWRTEAASNVVRVRKEFFEKRKQIMRSLWPDGGCPKAEDLWQAAGEQSPATVKGKKLHKALKPIAKKYGYDDALINSFTTPKGFTVAPELYDILEKAIAAEN
;
A
#
# COMPACT_ATOMS: atom_id res chain seq x y z
N MET A 1 23.83 -40.76 68.76
CA MET A 1 22.79 -41.62 68.16
C MET A 1 21.37 -41.36 68.70
N SER A 2 21.06 -40.20 69.31
CA SER A 2 19.67 -39.80 69.67
C SER A 2 19.22 -38.46 69.07
N ALA A 3 20.04 -37.80 68.23
CA ALA A 3 19.67 -36.54 67.55
C ALA A 3 19.15 -36.74 66.11
N ILE A 4 19.49 -37.85 65.44
CA ILE A 4 19.08 -38.14 64.04
C ILE A 4 17.66 -38.74 63.97
N THR A 5 17.20 -39.39 65.04
CA THR A 5 15.86 -40.00 65.12
C THR A 5 14.74 -38.96 65.37
N ALA A 6 15.07 -37.75 65.81
CA ALA A 6 14.10 -36.67 66.01
C ALA A 6 13.79 -35.89 64.72
N LEU A 7 14.76 -35.76 63.80
CA LEU A 7 14.55 -35.04 62.52
C LEU A 7 13.69 -35.85 61.53
N MET A 8 13.79 -37.18 61.55
CA MET A 8 13.02 -38.07 60.67
C MET A 8 11.51 -38.15 61.00
N LYS A 9 11.10 -37.85 62.24
CA LYS A 9 9.67 -37.80 62.61
C LYS A 9 8.98 -36.47 62.25
N PHE A 10 9.75 -35.40 62.04
CA PHE A 10 9.17 -34.11 61.65
C PHE A 10 8.88 -34.05 60.13
N VAL A 11 9.70 -34.69 59.30
CA VAL A 11 9.50 -34.76 57.84
C VAL A 11 8.33 -35.67 57.45
N PHE A 12 8.07 -36.74 58.21
CA PHE A 12 6.95 -37.67 57.93
C PHE A 12 5.56 -37.14 58.31
N SER A 13 5.47 -36.10 59.13
CA SER A 13 4.18 -35.51 59.54
C SER A 13 3.70 -34.37 58.62
N TYR A 14 4.57 -33.81 57.78
CA TYR A 14 4.24 -32.63 56.97
C TYR A 14 3.75 -32.97 55.55
N THR A 15 3.90 -34.21 55.10
CA THR A 15 3.45 -34.68 53.77
C THR A 15 2.10 -35.40 53.78
N LYS A 16 1.43 -35.52 54.94
CA LYS A 16 0.14 -36.23 55.06
C LYS A 16 -1.10 -35.32 55.12
N SER A 17 -0.97 -34.01 54.98
CA SER A 17 -2.08 -33.07 55.19
C SER A 17 -2.39 -32.09 54.05
N ASN A 18 -1.90 -32.30 52.81
CA ASN A 18 -2.22 -31.38 51.70
C ASN A 18 -2.24 -32.02 50.30
N LEU A 19 -2.88 -33.18 50.13
CA LEU A 19 -3.29 -33.67 48.82
C LEU A 19 -4.71 -34.23 48.92
N ASN A 20 -5.66 -33.30 48.97
CA ASN A 20 -7.07 -33.59 48.80
C ASN A 20 -7.59 -32.58 47.78
N GLU A 21 -7.29 -32.77 46.50
CA GLU A 21 -8.08 -32.18 45.41
C GLU A 21 -7.82 -32.91 44.09
N LYS A 22 -8.91 -33.10 43.35
CA LYS A 22 -9.09 -34.01 42.22
C LYS A 22 -8.20 -33.65 41.02
N SER A 23 -7.54 -34.64 40.44
CA SER A 23 -7.25 -34.64 39.00
C SER A 23 -7.39 -36.04 38.43
N THR A 24 -8.39 -36.21 37.59
CA THR A 24 -8.63 -37.34 36.68
C THR A 24 -7.35 -37.61 35.88
N PHE A 25 -6.68 -38.73 36.13
CA PHE A 25 -5.59 -39.21 35.27
C PHE A 25 -6.02 -40.46 34.53
N MET A 26 -5.67 -40.46 33.25
CA MET A 26 -6.05 -41.40 32.22
C MET A 26 -5.66 -42.83 32.57
N SER A 27 -6.59 -43.73 32.26
CA SER A 27 -6.44 -45.17 32.28
C SER A 27 -5.44 -45.67 31.23
N GLY A 28 -4.52 -46.52 31.66
CA GLY A 28 -4.11 -47.76 30.97
C GLY A 28 -3.38 -47.63 29.63
N PHE A 29 -2.08 -47.88 29.63
CA PHE A 29 -1.38 -48.46 28.48
C PHE A 29 -1.10 -49.93 28.82
N GLU A 30 -1.97 -50.84 28.38
CA GLU A 30 -1.66 -52.25 28.21
C GLU A 30 -1.22 -52.45 26.74
N PRO A 31 -0.11 -53.14 26.46
CA PRO A 31 0.28 -53.48 25.09
C PRO A 31 -0.80 -54.40 24.47
N GLN A 32 -1.38 -53.98 23.34
CA GLN A 32 -2.55 -54.64 22.73
C GLN A 32 -2.22 -55.72 21.67
N SER A 33 -0.95 -56.14 21.51
CA SER A 33 -0.58 -57.22 20.58
C SER A 33 0.57 -58.08 21.09
N GLU A 34 0.53 -59.39 20.80
CA GLU A 34 1.67 -60.28 21.02
C GLU A 34 2.86 -59.84 20.16
N PRO A 35 4.09 -59.80 20.70
CA PRO A 35 5.27 -59.34 19.96
C PRO A 35 5.57 -60.25 18.77
N THR A 36 5.61 -59.69 17.55
CA THR A 36 5.86 -60.49 16.33
C THR A 36 7.27 -60.28 15.77
N ALA A 37 7.79 -61.30 15.06
CA ALA A 37 9.07 -61.23 14.35
C ALA A 37 9.13 -60.04 13.36
N LYS A 38 7.98 -59.68 12.79
CA LYS A 38 7.84 -58.59 11.83
C LYS A 38 8.08 -57.22 12.45
N ASP A 39 7.60 -57.03 13.68
CA ASP A 39 7.74 -55.77 14.41
C ASP A 39 9.22 -55.52 14.77
N ILE A 40 9.92 -56.57 15.19
CA ILE A 40 11.36 -56.55 15.49
C ILE A 40 12.19 -56.31 14.22
N ALA A 41 11.87 -56.99 13.10
CA ALA A 41 12.55 -56.78 11.83
C ALA A 41 12.43 -55.32 11.35
N THR A 42 11.26 -54.71 11.60
CA THR A 42 10.99 -53.31 11.27
C THR A 42 11.79 -52.36 12.17
N ASP A 43 11.84 -52.59 13.49
CA ASP A 43 12.62 -51.79 14.45
C ASP A 43 14.12 -51.79 14.13
N TRP A 44 14.64 -52.93 13.65
CA TRP A 44 16.06 -53.08 13.35
C TRP A 44 16.45 -52.79 11.89
N GLU A 45 15.47 -52.46 11.04
CA GLU A 45 15.63 -52.23 9.59
C GLU A 45 16.31 -53.41 8.85
N ILE A 46 15.94 -54.64 9.20
CA ILE A 46 16.50 -55.88 8.64
C ILE A 46 15.46 -56.70 7.88
N ASP A 47 15.92 -57.67 7.07
CA ASP A 47 15.02 -58.64 6.44
C ASP A 47 14.43 -59.59 7.48
N ILE A 48 13.11 -59.77 7.44
CA ILE A 48 12.37 -60.65 8.34
C ILE A 48 12.79 -62.12 8.21
N GLU A 49 13.29 -62.54 7.04
CA GLU A 49 13.75 -63.91 6.80
C GLU A 49 14.84 -64.34 7.79
N TYR A 50 15.69 -63.42 8.25
CA TYR A 50 16.72 -63.72 9.25
C TYR A 50 16.15 -64.03 10.64
N LEU A 51 15.03 -63.40 11.01
CA LEU A 51 14.35 -63.68 12.29
C LEU A 51 13.42 -64.90 12.21
N GLU A 52 12.91 -65.25 11.02
CA GLU A 52 12.08 -66.44 10.80
C GLU A 52 12.91 -67.73 10.71
N THR A 53 14.16 -67.63 10.28
CA THR A 53 15.09 -68.77 10.13
C THR A 53 15.93 -69.05 11.38
N THR A 54 15.84 -68.20 12.41
CA THR A 54 16.59 -68.32 13.67
C THR A 54 15.68 -68.58 14.86
N SER A 55 16.20 -69.28 15.87
CA SER A 55 15.48 -69.50 17.13
C SER A 55 15.86 -68.43 18.14
N TRP A 56 14.87 -67.68 18.62
CA TRP A 56 15.07 -66.58 19.57
C TRP A 56 13.95 -66.53 20.62
N HIS A 57 14.26 -65.87 21.74
CA HIS A 57 13.33 -65.62 22.83
C HIS A 57 13.37 -64.15 23.24
N LEU A 58 12.20 -63.56 23.45
CA LEU A 58 12.06 -62.19 23.94
C LEU A 58 12.07 -62.18 25.47
N ILE A 59 12.94 -61.37 26.06
CA ILE A 59 13.04 -61.17 27.50
C ILE A 59 12.57 -59.75 27.83
N GLU A 60 11.51 -59.65 28.64
CA GLU A 60 11.01 -58.38 29.17
C GLU A 60 11.85 -57.92 30.37
N ARG A 61 12.31 -56.66 30.36
CA ARG A 61 12.96 -56.06 31.52
C ARG A 61 11.95 -55.24 32.33
N VAL A 62 11.61 -55.75 33.50
CA VAL A 62 10.59 -55.17 34.40
C VAL A 62 11.24 -54.42 35.57
N GLY A 63 10.78 -53.21 35.83
CA GLY A 63 11.21 -52.32 36.90
C GLY A 63 10.63 -52.71 38.27
N LYS A 64 11.09 -52.03 39.33
CA LYS A 64 10.68 -52.34 40.73
C LYS A 64 9.18 -52.14 41.01
N GLU A 65 8.50 -51.36 40.19
CA GLU A 65 7.07 -51.06 40.29
C GLU A 65 6.21 -51.86 39.29
N GLY A 66 6.81 -52.82 38.57
CA GLY A 66 6.08 -53.70 37.62
C GLY A 66 5.97 -53.17 36.19
N GLU A 67 6.61 -52.03 35.89
CA GLU A 67 6.64 -51.40 34.57
C GLU A 67 7.73 -52.02 33.67
N ILE A 68 7.42 -52.32 32.40
CA ILE A 68 8.41 -52.78 31.41
C ILE A 68 9.22 -51.56 30.94
N TYR A 69 10.55 -51.59 31.05
CA TYR A 69 11.45 -50.51 30.60
C TYR A 69 12.42 -50.94 29.49
N GLY A 70 12.28 -52.16 28.97
CA GLY A 70 13.00 -52.60 27.78
C GLY A 70 12.70 -54.04 27.41
N TYR A 71 13.03 -54.38 26.17
CA TYR A 71 12.99 -55.74 25.66
C TYR A 71 14.38 -56.16 25.19
N LEU A 72 14.75 -57.41 25.44
CA LEU A 72 16.00 -57.99 24.96
C LEU A 72 15.67 -59.24 24.15
N LEU A 73 16.10 -59.30 22.90
CA LEU A 73 15.99 -60.50 22.09
C LEU A 73 17.25 -61.34 22.30
N GLU A 74 17.09 -62.58 22.76
CA GLU A 74 18.18 -63.54 22.94
C GLU A 74 18.07 -64.67 21.91
N PHE A 75 19.17 -64.90 21.18
CA PHE A 75 19.30 -65.94 20.17
C PHE A 75 19.89 -67.21 20.77
N SER A 76 19.51 -68.36 20.20
CA SER A 76 20.07 -69.64 20.62
C SER A 76 21.58 -69.71 20.35
N GLU A 77 22.33 -70.34 21.25
CA GLU A 77 23.80 -70.41 21.19
C GLU A 77 24.34 -71.11 19.93
N ASP A 78 23.48 -71.84 19.20
CA ASP A 78 23.78 -72.52 17.93
C ASP A 78 23.49 -71.68 16.68
N THR A 79 23.09 -70.42 16.83
CA THR A 79 22.85 -69.50 15.69
C THR A 79 24.15 -69.16 14.97
N ASP A 80 24.13 -69.21 13.64
CA ASP A 80 25.31 -68.90 12.81
C ASP A 80 25.77 -67.45 13.05
N ILE A 81 27.07 -67.26 13.28
CA ILE A 81 27.71 -65.97 13.52
C ILE A 81 27.48 -65.01 12.34
N ALA A 82 27.43 -65.53 11.10
CA ALA A 82 27.14 -64.72 9.93
C ALA A 82 25.71 -64.16 9.95
N ILE A 83 24.75 -64.91 10.50
CA ILE A 83 23.37 -64.45 10.65
C ILE A 83 23.26 -63.46 11.81
N LEU A 84 23.99 -63.67 12.92
CA LEU A 84 24.03 -62.71 14.04
C LEU A 84 24.58 -61.34 13.63
N ASP A 85 25.57 -61.29 12.72
CA ASP A 85 26.13 -60.05 12.18
C ASP A 85 25.10 -59.28 11.32
N GLU A 86 24.38 -59.98 10.44
CA GLU A 86 23.27 -59.41 9.66
C GLU A 86 22.10 -58.94 10.56
N LEU A 87 21.88 -59.63 11.68
CA LEU A 87 20.93 -59.23 12.73
C LEU A 87 21.48 -58.09 13.63
N GLY A 88 22.66 -57.56 13.35
CA GLY A 88 23.29 -56.44 14.07
C GLY A 88 23.59 -56.72 15.54
N VAL A 89 23.78 -57.99 15.91
CA VAL A 89 24.19 -58.41 17.25
C VAL A 89 25.69 -58.14 17.41
N ALA A 90 26.08 -57.51 18.52
CA ALA A 90 27.49 -57.17 18.75
C ALA A 90 28.38 -58.43 18.84
N ASP A 91 29.60 -58.35 18.30
CA ASP A 91 30.54 -59.48 18.27
C ASP A 91 30.78 -60.08 19.67
N GLY A 92 30.60 -61.39 19.79
CA GLY A 92 30.66 -62.13 21.05
C GLY A 92 29.41 -62.03 21.95
N GLN A 93 28.31 -61.44 21.48
CA GLN A 93 27.01 -61.46 22.16
C GLN A 93 26.01 -62.36 21.43
N ASN A 94 25.03 -62.88 22.16
CA ASN A 94 23.90 -63.65 21.64
C ASN A 94 22.57 -62.91 21.82
N SER A 95 22.61 -61.61 22.13
CA SER A 95 21.39 -60.84 22.41
C SER A 95 21.49 -59.40 21.94
N ARG A 96 20.37 -58.82 21.52
CA ARG A 96 20.26 -57.41 21.10
C ARG A 96 19.03 -56.76 21.72
N GLU A 97 19.17 -55.51 22.16
CA GLU A 97 18.06 -54.75 22.73
C GLU A 97 17.07 -54.35 21.62
N VAL A 98 15.78 -54.52 21.93
CA VAL A 98 14.66 -54.12 21.07
C VAL A 98 14.06 -52.85 21.66
N SER A 99 13.72 -51.89 20.81
CA SER A 99 13.09 -50.64 21.25
C SER A 99 11.83 -50.92 22.07
N LEU A 100 11.62 -50.14 23.13
CA LEU A 100 10.39 -50.19 23.95
C LEU A 100 9.12 -50.01 23.12
N ASN A 101 9.23 -49.27 22.01
CA ASN A 101 8.11 -48.94 21.13
C ASN A 101 8.00 -49.89 19.94
N ALA A 102 8.83 -50.94 19.85
CA ALA A 102 8.85 -51.84 18.71
C ALA A 102 7.51 -52.58 18.53
N PHE A 103 6.79 -52.82 19.62
CA PHE A 103 5.53 -53.59 19.64
C PHE A 103 4.28 -52.72 19.81
N ASP A 104 4.45 -51.39 19.82
CA ASP A 104 3.31 -50.49 19.80
C ASP A 104 2.63 -50.62 18.43
N ALA A 105 1.31 -50.76 18.42
CA ALA A 105 0.56 -50.64 17.18
C ALA A 105 0.98 -49.32 16.52
N PRO A 106 1.36 -49.30 15.23
CA PRO A 106 1.70 -48.06 14.55
C PRO A 106 0.54 -47.10 14.82
N GLU A 107 0.83 -45.98 15.50
CA GLU A 107 -0.20 -44.97 15.73
C GLU A 107 -0.87 -44.71 14.39
N PRO A 108 -2.20 -44.86 14.28
CA PRO A 108 -2.88 -44.96 13.00
C PRO A 108 -2.55 -43.73 12.18
N GLU A 109 -1.61 -43.83 11.22
CA GLU A 109 -0.84 -42.72 10.64
C GLU A 109 -1.49 -41.38 10.96
N GLY A 110 -1.23 -40.92 12.19
CA GLY A 110 -1.67 -39.63 12.62
C GLY A 110 -0.84 -38.72 11.75
N THR A 111 -1.43 -38.15 10.70
CA THR A 111 -0.73 -37.19 9.88
C THR A 111 -0.05 -36.22 10.84
N ILE A 112 1.22 -35.90 10.57
CA ILE A 112 2.04 -34.88 11.27
C ILE A 112 1.31 -33.50 11.39
N GLU A 113 0.13 -33.40 10.79
CA GLU A 113 -0.89 -32.37 10.82
C GLU A 113 -1.53 -32.06 12.17
N GLU A 114 -1.60 -32.98 13.13
CA GLU A 114 -2.34 -32.69 14.39
C GLU A 114 -1.48 -32.04 15.50
N LEU A 115 -0.15 -32.06 15.38
CA LEU A 115 0.76 -31.41 16.35
C LEU A 115 1.67 -30.33 15.77
N THR A 116 1.73 -30.18 14.44
CA THR A 116 2.57 -29.15 13.80
C THR A 116 1.75 -28.29 12.84
N GLY A 117 1.27 -27.16 13.35
CA GLY A 117 0.65 -26.16 12.49
C GLY A 117 1.66 -25.62 11.48
N SER A 118 1.64 -26.13 10.23
CA SER A 118 1.79 -25.35 8.97
C SER A 118 1.77 -26.18 7.66
N ARG A 119 1.35 -27.44 7.64
CA ARG A 119 0.81 -28.04 6.39
C ARG A 119 -0.35 -28.96 6.75
N VAL A 120 -1.58 -28.46 6.57
CA VAL A 120 -2.78 -29.31 6.56
C VAL A 120 -2.92 -29.79 5.12
N VAL A 121 -2.66 -31.06 4.83
CA VAL A 121 -3.38 -31.73 3.75
C VAL A 121 -4.83 -31.77 4.21
N ASP A 122 -5.69 -31.26 3.34
CA ASP A 122 -7.12 -31.09 3.60
C ASP A 122 -7.81 -32.46 3.74
N THR A 123 -7.76 -33.03 4.94
CA THR A 123 -8.56 -34.22 5.30
C THR A 123 -9.97 -33.84 5.77
N ARG A 124 -10.27 -32.53 5.91
CA ARG A 124 -11.59 -32.02 6.32
C ARG A 124 -12.32 -31.40 5.12
N SER A 125 -12.79 -32.34 4.30
CA SER A 125 -13.66 -32.22 3.13
C SER A 125 -12.91 -32.11 1.80
N SER A 126 -12.99 -33.18 1.03
CA SER A 126 -12.83 -33.21 -0.44
C SER A 126 -13.79 -32.27 -1.21
N ARG A 127 -14.47 -31.36 -0.50
CA ARG A 127 -15.45 -30.37 -0.97
C ARG A 127 -15.10 -28.93 -0.59
N ALA A 128 -13.98 -28.65 0.09
CA ALA A 128 -13.54 -27.28 0.30
C ALA A 128 -13.16 -26.68 -1.06
N LYS A 129 -13.93 -25.69 -1.53
CA LYS A 129 -13.66 -24.99 -2.79
C LYS A 129 -12.27 -24.36 -2.67
N ARG A 130 -11.37 -24.69 -3.61
CA ARG A 130 -10.05 -24.05 -3.71
C ARG A 130 -10.23 -22.55 -3.94
N TRP A 131 -9.27 -21.75 -3.46
CA TRP A 131 -9.28 -20.30 -3.68
C TRP A 131 -9.35 -20.00 -5.19
N SER A 132 -10.39 -19.31 -5.63
CA SER A 132 -10.46 -18.75 -6.99
C SER A 132 -10.18 -17.26 -6.96
N ARG A 133 -9.68 -16.73 -8.09
CA ARG A 133 -9.32 -15.31 -8.21
C ARG A 133 -10.52 -14.41 -7.95
N LEU A 134 -10.26 -13.24 -7.38
CA LEU A 134 -11.25 -12.18 -7.18
C LEU A 134 -11.36 -11.30 -8.41
N THR A 135 -12.59 -10.97 -8.78
CA THR A 135 -12.91 -10.00 -9.84
C THR A 135 -13.26 -8.63 -9.28
N GLU A 136 -13.80 -8.59 -8.05
CA GLU A 136 -14.29 -7.36 -7.44
C GLU A 136 -14.34 -7.48 -5.92
N ILE A 137 -14.02 -6.39 -5.22
CA ILE A 137 -14.24 -6.24 -3.79
C ILE A 137 -15.09 -4.99 -3.54
N THR A 138 -16.13 -5.12 -2.72
CA THR A 138 -16.95 -3.98 -2.29
C THR A 138 -16.81 -3.77 -0.79
N VAL A 139 -16.45 -2.56 -0.37
CA VAL A 139 -16.37 -2.14 1.03
C VAL A 139 -17.48 -1.14 1.32
N ARG A 140 -18.20 -1.31 2.43
CA ARG A 140 -19.23 -0.37 2.91
C ARG A 140 -19.07 -0.03 4.39
N ASN A 141 -19.41 1.22 4.70
CA ASN A 141 -19.53 1.77 6.05
C ASN A 141 -18.27 1.65 6.93
N PHE A 142 -17.06 1.87 6.39
CA PHE A 142 -15.82 1.74 7.17
C PHE A 142 -14.95 3.00 7.13
N LYS A 143 -14.72 3.62 8.30
CA LYS A 143 -13.92 4.85 8.47
C LYS A 143 -14.32 5.90 7.43
N ALA A 144 -13.39 6.34 6.57
CA ALA A 144 -13.68 7.32 5.52
C ALA A 144 -14.40 6.71 4.31
N ALA A 145 -14.46 5.38 4.16
CA ALA A 145 -15.12 4.71 3.03
C ALA A 145 -16.63 4.52 3.31
N GLN A 146 -17.45 5.18 2.48
CA GLN A 146 -18.91 5.03 2.51
C GLN A 146 -19.32 3.78 1.72
N GLU A 147 -19.02 3.76 0.43
CA GLU A 147 -19.19 2.62 -0.47
C GLU A 147 -18.12 2.68 -1.56
N ALA A 148 -17.23 1.68 -1.59
CA ALA A 148 -16.17 1.56 -2.57
C ALA A 148 -16.25 0.19 -3.25
N LYS A 149 -16.58 0.19 -4.55
CA LYS A 149 -16.68 -1.00 -5.40
C LYS A 149 -15.47 -1.04 -6.33
N ILE A 150 -14.58 -2.00 -6.12
CA ILE A 150 -13.22 -1.99 -6.65
C ILE A 150 -13.02 -3.22 -7.54
N PRO A 151 -12.73 -3.04 -8.84
CA PRO A 151 -12.34 -4.15 -9.71
C PRO A 151 -10.95 -4.66 -9.32
N ILE A 152 -10.80 -5.97 -9.28
CA ILE A 152 -9.54 -6.62 -8.88
C ILE A 152 -8.88 -7.28 -10.09
N GLY A 153 -7.63 -6.92 -10.35
CA GLY A 153 -6.75 -7.55 -11.34
C GLY A 153 -5.64 -8.37 -10.69
N ASP A 154 -4.54 -8.60 -11.42
CA ASP A 154 -3.26 -9.01 -10.83
C ASP A 154 -2.73 -7.90 -9.91
N VAL A 155 -2.70 -6.67 -10.44
CA VAL A 155 -2.37 -5.45 -9.70
C VAL A 155 -3.51 -4.44 -9.86
N THR A 156 -4.02 -3.93 -8.75
CA THR A 156 -5.03 -2.88 -8.69
C THR A 156 -4.45 -1.69 -7.92
N ILE A 157 -4.55 -0.50 -8.50
CA ILE A 157 -3.97 0.73 -7.95
C ILE A 157 -5.11 1.69 -7.60
N LEU A 158 -5.29 1.93 -6.30
CA LEU A 158 -6.20 2.94 -5.77
C LEU A 158 -5.50 4.30 -5.77
N VAL A 159 -5.99 5.21 -6.61
CA VAL A 159 -5.44 6.55 -6.80
C VAL A 159 -6.40 7.57 -6.24
N GLY A 160 -5.87 8.60 -5.58
CA GLY A 160 -6.70 9.72 -5.18
C GLY A 160 -6.04 10.59 -4.12
N PRO A 161 -6.72 11.68 -3.76
CA PRO A 161 -6.25 12.64 -2.77
C PRO A 161 -6.01 12.05 -1.38
N ASN A 162 -5.25 12.77 -0.54
CA ASN A 162 -5.02 12.35 0.83
C ASN A 162 -6.32 12.40 1.65
N GLY A 163 -6.52 11.40 2.51
CA GLY A 163 -7.73 11.33 3.34
C GLY A 163 -9.02 10.89 2.62
N CYS A 164 -8.99 10.56 1.32
CA CYS A 164 -10.19 10.18 0.58
C CYS A 164 -10.72 8.75 0.85
N GLY A 165 -10.05 7.98 1.72
CA GLY A 165 -10.49 6.65 2.14
C GLY A 165 -9.71 5.46 1.56
N LYS A 166 -8.66 5.66 0.77
CA LYS A 166 -7.83 4.57 0.18
C LYS A 166 -7.29 3.59 1.24
N SER A 167 -6.62 4.10 2.27
CA SER A 167 -6.12 3.29 3.38
C SER A 167 -7.26 2.65 4.19
N SER A 168 -8.39 3.35 4.32
CA SER A 168 -9.58 2.79 4.99
C SER A 168 -10.11 1.56 4.26
N VAL A 169 -10.12 1.58 2.92
CA VAL A 169 -10.49 0.41 2.11
C VAL A 169 -9.56 -0.76 2.38
N LEU A 170 -8.23 -0.59 2.28
CA LEU A 170 -7.28 -1.68 2.52
C LEU A 170 -7.48 -2.28 3.92
N GLN A 171 -7.62 -1.42 4.94
CA GLN A 171 -7.82 -1.86 6.31
C GLN A 171 -9.16 -2.59 6.51
N ALA A 172 -10.23 -2.20 5.82
CA ALA A 172 -11.51 -2.89 5.86
C ALA A 172 -11.40 -4.30 5.29
N ILE A 173 -10.75 -4.43 4.12
CA ILE A 173 -10.50 -5.71 3.45
C ILE A 173 -9.70 -6.64 4.36
N HIS A 174 -8.60 -6.14 4.92
CA HIS A 174 -7.76 -6.91 5.83
C HIS A 174 -8.54 -7.34 7.08
N TRP A 175 -9.26 -6.40 7.71
CA TRP A 175 -10.02 -6.68 8.93
C TRP A 175 -11.13 -7.71 8.70
N ALA A 176 -11.86 -7.61 7.60
CA ALA A 176 -12.88 -8.58 7.21
C ALA A 176 -12.30 -9.97 6.99
N ALA A 177 -11.20 -10.10 6.23
CA ALA A 177 -10.55 -11.38 5.98
C ALA A 177 -9.98 -12.00 7.28
N ARG A 178 -9.34 -11.20 8.14
CA ARG A 178 -8.84 -11.68 9.44
C ARG A 178 -9.99 -12.08 10.36
N ALA A 179 -11.06 -11.30 10.46
CA ALA A 179 -12.22 -11.66 11.27
C ALA A 179 -12.91 -12.93 10.75
N ALA A 180 -13.00 -13.11 9.43
CA ALA A 180 -13.55 -14.31 8.80
C ALA A 180 -12.77 -15.59 9.16
N SER A 181 -11.44 -15.52 9.26
CA SER A 181 -10.60 -16.67 9.63
C SER A 181 -10.90 -17.25 11.01
N TYR A 182 -11.56 -16.49 11.89
CA TYR A 182 -11.93 -16.92 13.23
C TYR A 182 -13.27 -17.67 13.25
N VAL A 183 -14.08 -17.56 12.19
CA VAL A 183 -15.38 -18.22 12.07
C VAL A 183 -15.16 -19.70 11.73
N LEU A 184 -15.67 -20.59 12.59
CA LEU A 184 -15.54 -22.03 12.36
C LEU A 184 -16.27 -22.46 11.08
N PRO A 185 -15.77 -23.48 10.34
CA PRO A 185 -16.36 -23.93 9.07
C PRO A 185 -17.89 -24.16 9.11
N LYS A 186 -18.38 -24.77 10.20
CA LYS A 186 -19.79 -25.08 10.43
C LYS A 186 -20.64 -23.87 10.84
N ASN A 187 -20.03 -22.78 11.27
CA ASN A 187 -20.73 -21.60 11.80
C ASN A 187 -20.90 -20.52 10.71
N GLN A 188 -22.02 -19.81 10.73
CA GLN A 188 -22.22 -18.61 9.89
C GLN A 188 -21.82 -17.31 10.60
N LYS A 189 -21.60 -17.37 11.92
CA LYS A 189 -21.16 -16.22 12.71
C LYS A 189 -20.35 -16.66 13.91
N GLU A 190 -19.44 -15.81 14.36
CA GLU A 190 -18.62 -16.04 15.55
C GLU A 190 -18.41 -14.73 16.30
N MET A 191 -18.43 -14.79 17.64
CA MET A 191 -18.07 -13.66 18.49
C MET A 191 -16.60 -13.76 18.87
N ILE A 192 -15.85 -12.70 18.64
CA ILE A 192 -14.39 -12.68 18.76
C ILE A 192 -14.00 -11.50 19.65
N SER A 193 -13.25 -11.75 20.73
CA SER A 193 -12.71 -10.68 21.57
C SER A 193 -11.55 -9.97 20.86
N PHE A 194 -11.35 -8.68 21.16
CA PHE A 194 -10.25 -7.91 20.58
C PHE A 194 -8.87 -8.51 20.90
N GLU A 195 -8.70 -9.03 22.11
CA GLU A 195 -7.45 -9.68 22.53
C GLU A 195 -7.07 -10.91 21.68
N ARG A 196 -8.07 -11.58 21.11
CA ARG A 196 -7.87 -12.75 20.25
C ARG A 196 -7.65 -12.38 18.79
N LEU A 197 -8.00 -11.18 18.34
CA LEU A 197 -7.82 -10.79 16.94
C LEU A 197 -6.36 -10.49 16.64
N ASP A 198 -5.89 -10.97 15.49
CA ASP A 198 -4.51 -10.72 15.02
C ASP A 198 -4.33 -9.32 14.43
N TYR A 199 -5.43 -8.70 13.99
CA TYR A 199 -5.42 -7.35 13.43
C TYR A 199 -6.60 -6.56 13.97
N ILE A 200 -6.31 -5.33 14.38
CA ILE A 200 -7.30 -4.37 14.84
C ILE A 200 -7.00 -3.03 14.14
N PRO A 201 -7.97 -2.44 13.42
CA PRO A 201 -7.72 -1.27 12.59
C PRO A 201 -7.54 0.06 13.36
N SER A 202 -7.78 0.08 14.67
CA SER A 202 -7.76 1.28 15.52
C SER A 202 -7.65 0.88 16.99
N SER A 203 -7.12 1.75 17.85
CA SER A 203 -7.23 1.62 19.31
C SER A 203 -8.68 1.66 19.81
N GLU A 204 -9.59 2.24 19.01
CA GLU A 204 -11.03 2.28 19.25
C GLU A 204 -11.79 1.58 18.11
N PRO A 205 -11.82 0.23 18.08
CA PRO A 205 -12.30 -0.53 16.93
C PRO A 205 -13.81 -0.38 16.71
N LEU A 206 -14.55 -0.02 17.75
CA LEU A 206 -15.99 0.21 17.63
C LEU A 206 -16.31 1.50 16.87
N LYS A 207 -15.40 2.48 16.85
CA LYS A 207 -15.57 3.76 16.12
C LYS A 207 -15.10 3.69 14.66
N THR A 208 -14.88 2.51 14.11
CA THR A 208 -14.47 2.36 12.71
C THR A 208 -15.65 2.28 11.74
N LEU A 209 -16.90 2.37 12.22
CA LEU A 209 -18.05 2.52 11.34
C LEU A 209 -18.02 3.92 10.70
N HIS A 210 -18.34 4.02 9.40
CA HIS A 210 -18.42 5.30 8.71
C HIS A 210 -19.44 6.23 9.40
N ASN A 211 -19.01 7.45 9.77
CA ASN A 211 -19.84 8.45 10.45
C ASN A 211 -20.62 7.93 11.67
N GLY A 212 -20.09 6.92 12.38
CA GLY A 212 -20.81 6.30 13.49
C GLY A 212 -19.99 5.37 14.36
N GLU A 213 -20.69 4.56 15.16
CA GLU A 213 -20.11 3.56 16.04
C GLU A 213 -20.82 2.22 15.82
N LEU A 214 -20.05 1.13 15.79
CA LEU A 214 -20.57 -0.22 15.73
C LEU A 214 -21.41 -0.51 16.96
N LYS A 215 -22.66 -0.93 16.71
CA LYS A 215 -23.61 -1.32 17.74
C LYS A 215 -23.94 -2.80 17.64
N THR A 216 -24.59 -3.30 18.68
CA THR A 216 -25.06 -4.68 18.76
C THR A 216 -26.45 -4.81 18.14
N GLY A 217 -26.73 -5.94 17.50
CA GLY A 217 -28.07 -6.30 17.02
C GLY A 217 -28.17 -6.38 15.50
N SER A 218 -29.14 -7.14 14.99
CA SER A 218 -29.30 -7.37 13.54
C SER A 218 -29.73 -6.13 12.75
N LYS A 219 -30.41 -5.18 13.41
CA LYS A 219 -30.86 -3.91 12.81
C LYS A 219 -29.81 -2.81 12.84
N SER A 220 -28.67 -3.01 13.51
CA SER A 220 -27.61 -2.00 13.52
C SER A 220 -26.81 -2.06 12.22
N GLU A 221 -26.33 -0.89 11.82
CA GLU A 221 -25.35 -0.76 10.74
C GLU A 221 -24.11 -1.59 11.06
N ALA A 222 -23.55 -2.18 10.00
CA ALA A 222 -22.39 -3.04 10.05
C ALA A 222 -21.37 -2.51 9.05
N VAL A 223 -20.10 -2.82 9.32
CA VAL A 223 -19.06 -2.78 8.30
C VAL A 223 -19.25 -4.00 7.42
N GLU A 224 -19.34 -3.81 6.11
CA GLU A 224 -19.61 -4.90 5.17
C GLU A 224 -18.51 -4.96 4.11
N VAL A 225 -17.97 -6.14 3.89
CA VAL A 225 -17.02 -6.40 2.81
C VAL A 225 -17.51 -7.59 1.99
N TYR A 226 -17.58 -7.40 0.69
CA TYR A 226 -18.01 -8.40 -0.27
C TYR A 226 -16.83 -8.76 -1.17
N PHE A 227 -16.55 -10.05 -1.28
CA PHE A 227 -15.51 -10.62 -2.12
C PHE A 227 -16.17 -11.40 -3.25
N ARG A 228 -16.09 -10.89 -4.48
CA ARG A 228 -16.63 -11.55 -5.68
C ARG A 228 -15.52 -12.32 -6.38
N HIS A 229 -15.71 -13.63 -6.50
CA HIS A 229 -14.80 -14.54 -7.16
C HIS A 229 -15.20 -14.79 -8.62
N GLU A 230 -14.23 -15.22 -9.43
CA GLU A 230 -14.51 -15.82 -10.74
C GLU A 230 -15.38 -17.08 -10.59
N SER A 231 -16.33 -17.26 -11.52
CA SER A 231 -17.22 -18.42 -11.50
C SER A 231 -16.54 -19.62 -12.16
N ASP A 232 -16.31 -20.67 -11.39
CA ASP A 232 -15.84 -21.96 -11.93
C ASP A 232 -16.98 -23.00 -12.08
N THR A 233 -18.12 -22.78 -11.43
CA THR A 233 -19.31 -23.67 -11.42
C THR A 233 -20.52 -22.94 -10.80
N ASP A 234 -21.73 -23.43 -11.05
CA ASP A 234 -23.10 -22.92 -10.76
C ASP A 234 -23.45 -22.54 -9.28
N GLY A 235 -22.46 -22.32 -8.43
CA GLY A 235 -22.63 -21.88 -7.04
C GLY A 235 -22.53 -20.36 -6.85
N GLN A 236 -22.88 -19.89 -5.64
CA GLN A 236 -22.66 -18.48 -5.29
C GLN A 236 -21.17 -18.12 -5.42
N THR A 237 -20.90 -17.05 -6.16
CA THR A 237 -19.56 -16.54 -6.46
C THR A 237 -19.10 -15.46 -5.48
N GLN A 238 -19.96 -15.06 -4.55
CA GLN A 238 -19.73 -13.93 -3.67
C GLN A 238 -19.69 -14.39 -2.21
N ALA A 239 -18.59 -14.11 -1.52
CA ALA A 239 -18.47 -14.21 -0.09
C ALA A 239 -18.71 -12.82 0.53
N SER A 240 -19.50 -12.74 1.60
CA SER A 240 -19.73 -11.50 2.33
C SER A 240 -19.35 -11.66 3.79
N VAL A 241 -18.72 -10.64 4.34
CA VAL A 241 -18.33 -10.55 5.74
C VAL A 241 -18.94 -9.29 6.31
N LYS A 242 -19.78 -9.43 7.34
CA LYS A 242 -20.39 -8.30 8.06
C LYS A 242 -19.86 -8.28 9.49
N ILE A 243 -19.40 -7.13 9.95
CA ILE A 243 -18.84 -6.95 11.29
C ILE A 243 -19.74 -6.01 12.11
N ARG A 244 -20.12 -6.47 13.31
CA ARG A 244 -20.87 -5.68 14.31
C ARG A 244 -20.20 -5.73 15.68
N ALA A 245 -20.58 -4.83 16.58
CA ALA A 245 -20.13 -4.91 17.97
C ALA A 245 -20.67 -6.17 18.65
N ALA A 246 -19.85 -6.81 19.46
CA ALA A 246 -20.29 -7.89 20.33
C ALA A 246 -21.11 -7.37 21.52
N ARG A 247 -21.94 -8.24 22.12
CA ARG A 247 -22.87 -7.87 23.21
C ARG A 247 -22.19 -7.18 24.39
N ASN A 248 -20.98 -7.62 24.74
CA ASN A 248 -20.20 -7.09 25.85
C ASN A 248 -19.31 -5.89 25.45
N LYS A 249 -19.37 -5.42 24.19
CA LYS A 249 -18.50 -4.39 23.61
C LYS A 249 -16.98 -4.66 23.70
N GLY A 250 -16.56 -5.81 24.21
CA GLY A 250 -15.15 -6.24 24.30
C GLY A 250 -14.64 -6.97 23.05
N GLY A 251 -15.37 -6.86 21.93
CA GLY A 251 -15.05 -7.55 20.70
C GLY A 251 -16.06 -7.29 19.59
N ILE A 252 -15.97 -8.10 18.54
CA ILE A 252 -16.86 -8.04 17.38
C ILE A 252 -17.62 -9.35 17.20
N THR A 253 -18.72 -9.29 16.45
CA THR A 253 -19.34 -10.47 15.85
C THR A 253 -19.15 -10.40 14.34
N ALA A 254 -18.46 -11.37 13.78
CA ALA A 254 -18.28 -11.53 12.34
C ALA A 254 -19.37 -12.47 11.81
N TYR A 255 -20.09 -12.05 10.78
CA TYR A 255 -21.11 -12.82 10.09
C TYR A 255 -20.64 -13.10 8.67
N MET A 256 -20.85 -14.32 8.18
CA MET A 256 -20.41 -14.77 6.86
C MET A 256 -21.57 -15.40 6.09
N GLU A 257 -21.82 -14.89 4.89
CA GLU A 257 -22.85 -15.37 3.97
C GLU A 257 -22.22 -15.54 2.57
N GLY A 258 -22.59 -16.57 1.82
CA GLY A 258 -21.99 -16.87 0.50
C GLY A 258 -21.79 -18.36 0.17
N GLY A 259 -22.39 -19.28 0.93
CA GLY A 259 -22.36 -20.71 0.63
C GLY A 259 -20.95 -21.31 0.65
N SER A 260 -20.50 -21.88 -0.47
CA SER A 260 -19.16 -22.45 -0.59
C SER A 260 -18.06 -21.41 -0.82
N ALA A 261 -18.40 -20.19 -1.26
CA ALA A 261 -17.43 -19.11 -1.48
C ALA A 261 -16.80 -18.60 -0.19
N VAL A 262 -17.44 -18.81 0.96
CA VAL A 262 -16.90 -18.39 2.25
C VAL A 262 -15.90 -19.37 2.85
N THR A 263 -15.86 -20.62 2.37
CA THR A 263 -15.01 -21.70 2.91
C THR A 263 -13.51 -21.37 2.89
N PRO A 264 -12.95 -20.81 1.80
CA PRO A 264 -11.54 -20.40 1.77
C PRO A 264 -11.18 -19.41 2.88
N TYR A 265 -12.12 -18.58 3.32
CA TYR A 265 -11.90 -17.54 4.33
C TYR A 265 -11.84 -18.07 5.77
N LYS A 266 -12.32 -19.29 6.03
CA LYS A 266 -12.43 -19.88 7.38
C LYS A 266 -11.20 -20.70 7.77
N GLN A 267 -10.02 -20.18 7.44
CA GLN A 267 -8.74 -20.85 7.68
C GLN A 267 -7.81 -19.95 8.49
N ARG A 268 -7.32 -20.44 9.63
CA ARG A 268 -6.44 -19.66 10.52
C ARG A 268 -4.97 -19.69 10.14
N VAL A 269 -4.53 -20.79 9.52
CA VAL A 269 -3.11 -21.06 9.28
C VAL A 269 -2.63 -20.35 8.02
N GLN A 270 -3.48 -20.26 6.99
CA GLN A 270 -3.14 -19.60 5.73
C GLN A 270 -3.42 -18.10 5.80
N PHE A 271 -2.44 -17.29 5.41
CA PHE A 271 -2.62 -15.85 5.26
C PHE A 271 -3.38 -15.56 3.96
N ILE A 272 -4.67 -15.28 4.05
CA ILE A 272 -5.44 -14.87 2.87
C ILE A 272 -5.08 -13.46 2.47
N THR A 273 -4.92 -12.58 3.47
CA THR A 273 -4.52 -11.18 3.27
C THR A 273 -3.25 -10.88 4.04
N ALA A 274 -2.38 -10.05 3.47
CA ALA A 274 -1.30 -9.37 4.17
C ALA A 274 -1.44 -7.86 3.96
N TYR A 275 -1.39 -7.08 5.04
CA TYR A 275 -1.44 -5.62 4.99
C TYR A 275 -0.08 -5.03 5.36
N ILE A 276 0.44 -4.21 4.46
CA ILE A 276 1.71 -3.50 4.62
C ILE A 276 1.39 -2.00 4.68
N PRO A 277 1.40 -1.40 5.87
CA PRO A 277 1.30 0.05 5.99
C PRO A 277 2.59 0.72 5.49
N GLY A 278 2.55 2.04 5.31
CA GLY A 278 3.76 2.83 5.11
C GLY A 278 4.74 2.65 6.27
N LEU A 279 6.01 2.39 5.98
CA LEU A 279 7.02 2.07 6.99
C LEU A 279 7.31 3.29 7.88
N ALA A 280 7.15 3.13 9.20
CA ALA A 280 7.42 4.14 10.23
C ALA A 280 8.75 3.90 10.96
N GLY A 281 9.81 3.62 10.21
CA GLY A 281 11.14 3.29 10.75
C GLY A 281 11.30 1.83 11.18
N LEU A 282 12.53 1.46 11.57
CA LEU A 282 12.87 0.13 12.07
C LEU A 282 13.28 0.21 13.54
N SER A 283 12.97 -0.84 14.28
CA SER A 283 13.57 -1.03 15.61
C SER A 283 15.09 -1.16 15.50
N GLU A 284 15.82 -0.60 16.47
CA GLU A 284 17.29 -0.68 16.49
C GLU A 284 17.77 -2.13 16.54
N SER A 285 17.08 -2.97 17.32
CA SER A 285 17.37 -4.39 17.48
C SER A 285 16.08 -5.21 17.60
N GLU A 286 16.12 -6.48 17.17
CA GLU A 286 15.01 -7.42 17.33
C GLU A 286 15.54 -8.74 17.91
N ALA A 287 14.93 -9.21 19.00
CA ALA A 287 15.15 -10.57 19.48
C ALA A 287 14.31 -11.56 18.65
N ILE A 288 14.67 -12.85 18.69
CA ILE A 288 13.84 -13.89 18.08
C ILE A 288 12.47 -13.95 18.76
N LEU A 289 11.44 -13.99 17.94
CA LEU A 289 10.06 -14.14 18.37
C LEU A 289 9.54 -15.54 18.06
N ALA A 290 8.74 -16.08 18.97
CA ALA A 290 7.94 -17.27 18.69
C ALA A 290 6.98 -17.01 17.52
N GLN A 291 6.77 -18.02 16.68
CA GLN A 291 5.97 -17.91 15.45
C GLN A 291 4.57 -17.30 15.65
N PRO A 292 3.79 -17.63 16.69
CA PRO A 292 2.48 -16.99 16.91
C PRO A 292 2.59 -15.48 17.16
N THR A 293 3.58 -15.05 17.94
CA THR A 293 3.83 -13.63 18.25
C THR A 293 4.25 -12.88 17.00
N LEU A 294 5.19 -13.44 16.23
CA LEU A 294 5.63 -12.88 14.97
C LEU A 294 4.46 -12.71 13.99
N ARG A 295 3.67 -13.77 13.80
CA ARG A 295 2.50 -13.75 12.89
C ARG A 295 1.47 -12.71 13.30
N ARG A 296 1.24 -12.57 14.61
CA ARG A 296 0.33 -11.55 15.16
C ARG A 296 0.86 -10.15 14.88
N GLN A 297 2.13 -9.87 15.20
CA GLN A 297 2.74 -8.56 14.96
C GLN A 297 2.80 -8.23 13.47
N ALA A 298 3.18 -9.18 12.62
CA ALA A 298 3.18 -9.01 11.17
C ALA A 298 1.76 -8.73 10.62
N SER A 299 0.72 -9.39 11.16
CA SER A 299 -0.68 -9.12 10.81
C SER A 299 -1.17 -7.76 11.31
N SER A 300 -0.67 -7.32 12.47
CA SER A 300 -1.09 -6.06 13.09
C SER A 300 -0.62 -4.81 12.33
N GLY A 301 0.29 -4.98 11.36
CA GLY A 301 0.91 -3.88 10.63
C GLY A 301 2.15 -3.30 11.33
N ASP A 302 2.59 -3.87 12.46
CA ASP A 302 3.83 -3.51 13.14
C ASP A 302 5.05 -4.14 12.44
N ALA A 303 5.28 -3.73 11.20
CA ALA A 303 6.33 -4.32 10.38
C ALA A 303 7.74 -3.82 10.74
N GLY A 304 7.83 -2.65 11.38
CA GLY A 304 9.11 -2.06 11.78
C GLY A 304 9.77 -2.77 12.97
N GLY A 305 8.98 -3.47 13.80
CA GLY A 305 9.45 -4.25 14.94
C GLY A 305 9.76 -5.72 14.65
N VAL A 306 9.46 -6.21 13.45
CA VAL A 306 9.57 -7.65 13.13
C VAL A 306 10.27 -7.95 11.80
N LEU A 307 10.81 -6.93 11.13
CA LEU A 307 11.39 -7.12 9.80
C LEU A 307 12.57 -8.08 9.85
N ARG A 308 13.46 -7.99 10.84
CA ARG A 308 14.61 -8.90 10.95
C ARG A 308 14.16 -10.33 11.26
N ASN A 309 13.12 -10.50 12.07
CA ASN A 309 12.49 -11.81 12.29
C ASN A 309 11.95 -12.42 10.99
N ILE A 310 11.29 -11.62 10.15
CA ILE A 310 10.78 -12.07 8.85
C ILE A 310 11.94 -12.45 7.92
N LEU A 311 12.98 -11.63 7.84
CA LEU A 311 14.14 -11.90 7.00
C LEU A 311 14.92 -13.13 7.47
N TYR A 312 15.03 -13.34 8.79
CA TYR A 312 15.64 -14.54 9.36
C TYR A 312 14.86 -15.80 8.95
N ASN A 313 13.54 -15.82 9.19
CA ASN A 313 12.68 -16.94 8.79
C ASN A 313 12.69 -17.21 7.28
N LEU A 314 12.90 -16.17 6.45
CA LEU A 314 13.09 -16.35 5.01
C LEU A 314 14.40 -17.06 4.69
N SER A 315 15.48 -16.71 5.41
CA SER A 315 16.83 -17.24 5.17
C SER A 315 17.05 -18.65 5.70
N THR A 316 16.30 -19.07 6.72
CA THR A 316 16.38 -20.39 7.33
C THR A 316 15.49 -21.39 6.63
N ASP A 317 15.90 -22.65 6.64
CA ASP A 317 15.03 -23.77 6.28
C ASP A 317 14.04 -24.03 7.40
N SER A 318 12.80 -24.34 7.05
CA SER A 318 11.76 -24.75 7.97
C SER A 318 11.56 -26.26 7.90
N SER A 319 11.05 -26.86 8.97
CA SER A 319 10.66 -28.29 9.00
C SER A 319 9.59 -28.68 7.96
N PHE A 320 8.99 -27.69 7.28
CA PHE A 320 7.97 -27.87 6.26
C PHE A 320 8.50 -27.74 4.83
N ASP A 321 9.77 -27.36 4.67
CA ASP A 321 10.39 -27.22 3.35
C ASP A 321 10.70 -28.60 2.78
N SER A 322 10.26 -28.82 1.53
CA SER A 322 10.38 -30.12 0.86
C SER A 322 11.83 -30.45 0.45
N GLU A 323 12.70 -29.43 0.37
CA GLU A 323 14.07 -29.54 -0.10
C GLU A 323 15.03 -28.78 0.84
N PRO A 324 16.20 -29.34 1.16
CA PRO A 324 17.26 -28.61 1.85
C PRO A 324 17.69 -27.35 1.08
N GLY A 325 17.94 -26.25 1.78
CA GLY A 325 18.34 -24.98 1.18
C GLY A 325 17.19 -24.10 0.65
N ALA A 326 15.94 -24.46 0.91
CA ALA A 326 14.77 -23.66 0.55
C ALA A 326 14.84 -22.21 1.09
N GLY A 327 15.37 -22.01 2.30
CA GLY A 327 15.61 -20.70 2.89
C GLY A 327 16.61 -19.87 2.09
N ARG A 328 17.68 -20.50 1.59
CA ARG A 328 18.63 -19.83 0.69
C ARG A 328 17.97 -19.42 -0.63
N THR A 329 17.12 -20.28 -1.18
CA THR A 329 16.34 -20.00 -2.40
C THR A 329 15.39 -18.82 -2.19
N ARG A 330 14.66 -18.78 -1.05
CA ARG A 330 13.81 -17.64 -0.68
C ARG A 330 14.59 -16.34 -0.54
N LEU A 331 15.74 -16.36 0.14
CA LEU A 331 16.59 -15.17 0.29
C LEU A 331 17.16 -14.69 -1.06
N ASN A 332 17.52 -15.61 -1.95
CA ASN A 332 17.96 -15.27 -3.31
C ASN A 332 16.82 -14.64 -4.13
N ALA A 333 15.60 -15.17 -4.03
CA ALA A 333 14.42 -14.59 -4.67
C ALA A 333 14.15 -13.17 -4.15
N LEU A 334 14.25 -12.95 -2.83
CA LEU A 334 14.14 -11.62 -2.22
C LEU A 334 15.18 -10.66 -2.80
N ASN A 335 16.45 -11.06 -2.84
CA ASN A 335 17.53 -10.24 -3.38
C ASN A 335 17.35 -9.92 -4.87
N ARG A 336 16.80 -10.85 -5.67
CA ARG A 336 16.46 -10.59 -7.07
C ARG A 336 15.37 -9.51 -7.21
N LEU A 337 14.31 -9.58 -6.41
CA LEU A 337 13.21 -8.59 -6.44
C LEU A 337 13.66 -7.23 -5.88
N ILE A 338 14.52 -7.21 -4.87
CA ILE A 338 15.11 -5.95 -4.40
C ILE A 338 15.98 -5.34 -5.50
N ALA A 339 16.79 -6.16 -6.20
CA ALA A 339 17.68 -5.68 -7.25
C ALA A 339 16.94 -5.10 -8.47
N SER A 340 15.71 -5.54 -8.77
CA SER A 340 14.93 -4.95 -9.87
C SER A 340 14.57 -3.48 -9.59
N VAL A 341 14.34 -3.13 -8.31
CA VAL A 341 14.03 -1.74 -7.89
C VAL A 341 15.31 -0.98 -7.49
N HIS A 342 16.21 -1.63 -6.76
CA HIS A 342 17.47 -1.12 -6.23
C HIS A 342 18.66 -2.00 -6.68
N PRO A 343 19.19 -1.80 -7.90
CA PRO A 343 20.17 -2.72 -8.52
C PRO A 343 21.48 -2.94 -7.76
N ASN A 344 21.85 -2.00 -6.87
CA ASN A 344 23.12 -2.04 -6.16
C ASN A 344 22.97 -2.53 -4.73
N SER A 345 21.87 -3.20 -4.38
CA SER A 345 21.58 -3.55 -2.99
C SER A 345 21.21 -5.01 -2.83
N SER A 346 21.77 -5.63 -1.79
CA SER A 346 21.48 -6.99 -1.39
C SER A 346 21.41 -7.09 0.14
N ILE A 347 20.59 -8.00 0.62
CA ILE A 347 20.32 -8.23 2.04
C ILE A 347 20.97 -9.53 2.48
N GLY A 348 21.63 -9.48 3.63
CA GLY A 348 22.13 -10.63 4.36
C GLY A 348 21.55 -10.64 5.78
N VAL A 349 21.29 -11.83 6.31
CA VAL A 349 20.82 -12.03 7.68
C VAL A 349 21.59 -13.17 8.31
N SER A 350 21.91 -13.04 9.59
CA SER A 350 22.55 -14.04 10.42
C SER A 350 22.04 -13.96 11.85
N PHE A 351 21.94 -15.11 12.50
CA PHE A 351 21.67 -15.23 13.91
C PHE A 351 22.22 -16.57 14.40
N ASP A 352 22.99 -16.56 15.48
CA ASP A 352 23.45 -17.75 16.19
C ASP A 352 22.64 -17.94 17.47
N GLU A 353 21.84 -19.01 17.55
CA GLU A 353 20.97 -19.30 18.70
C GLU A 353 21.72 -19.49 20.02
N ARG A 354 23.04 -19.75 19.98
CA ARG A 354 23.86 -19.98 21.19
C ARG A 354 24.48 -18.70 21.73
N GLU A 355 24.79 -17.75 20.86
CA GLU A 355 25.63 -16.60 21.19
C GLU A 355 24.89 -15.25 21.02
N ASP A 356 23.92 -15.17 20.11
CA ASP A 356 23.26 -13.92 19.76
C ASP A 356 21.98 -13.68 20.58
N PHE A 357 21.86 -12.45 21.10
CA PHE A 357 20.60 -11.96 21.70
C PHE A 357 19.67 -11.31 20.68
N HIS A 358 20.21 -10.85 19.54
CA HIS A 358 19.49 -10.07 18.54
C HIS A 358 19.84 -10.53 17.13
N ILE A 359 18.86 -10.48 16.23
CA ILE A 359 19.03 -10.83 14.83
C ILE A 359 19.86 -9.77 14.13
N SER A 360 20.94 -10.19 13.45
CA SER A 360 21.77 -9.31 12.65
C SER A 360 21.29 -9.31 11.20
N ALA A 361 20.87 -8.15 10.70
CA ALA A 361 20.51 -7.95 9.31
C ALA A 361 21.36 -6.83 8.70
N THR A 362 21.91 -7.08 7.52
CA THR A 362 22.83 -6.18 6.84
C THR A 362 22.41 -5.91 5.41
N ILE A 363 22.73 -4.71 4.95
CA ILE A 363 22.63 -4.33 3.54
C ILE A 363 24.04 -4.20 2.96
N LYS A 364 24.28 -4.88 1.83
CA LYS A 364 25.51 -4.80 1.07
C LYS A 364 25.27 -4.02 -0.22
N ASP A 365 26.07 -2.97 -0.40
CA ASP A 365 26.17 -2.24 -1.66
C ASP A 365 27.10 -2.98 -2.61
N THR A 366 26.56 -3.47 -3.73
CA THR A 366 27.34 -4.28 -4.69
C THR A 366 28.35 -3.46 -5.48
N LYS A 367 28.20 -2.12 -5.56
CA LYS A 367 29.17 -1.25 -6.24
C LYS A 367 30.36 -0.92 -5.37
N SER A 368 30.12 -0.56 -4.11
CA SER A 368 31.19 -0.16 -3.19
C SER A 368 31.75 -1.31 -2.36
N GLY A 369 31.03 -2.45 -2.31
CA GLY A 369 31.36 -3.58 -1.44
C GLY A 369 31.06 -3.34 0.03
N ASN A 370 30.61 -2.13 0.39
CA ASN A 370 30.35 -1.74 1.77
C ASN A 370 29.15 -2.52 2.33
N VAL A 371 29.32 -3.07 3.52
CA VAL A 371 28.27 -3.71 4.30
C VAL A 371 27.90 -2.79 5.45
N ARG A 372 26.61 -2.55 5.65
CA ARG A 372 26.10 -1.71 6.73
C ARG A 372 24.92 -2.39 7.42
N PRO A 373 24.64 -2.08 8.68
CA PRO A 373 23.43 -2.55 9.35
C PRO A 373 22.15 -2.08 8.63
N LEU A 374 21.11 -2.90 8.65
CA LEU A 374 19.86 -2.64 7.92
C LEU A 374 19.19 -1.32 8.33
N GLU A 375 19.22 -0.97 9.61
CA GLU A 375 18.63 0.27 10.16
C GLU A 375 19.27 1.55 9.63
N THR A 376 20.51 1.48 9.12
CA THR A 376 21.19 2.62 8.50
C THR A 376 20.78 2.85 7.04
N ALA A 377 20.00 1.94 6.47
CA ALA A 377 19.54 2.03 5.09
C ALA A 377 18.47 3.11 4.92
N ALA A 378 18.41 3.71 3.72
CA ALA A 378 17.37 4.69 3.42
C ALA A 378 15.97 4.07 3.51
N THR A 379 14.99 4.79 4.06
CA THR A 379 13.60 4.31 4.25
C THR A 379 13.00 3.71 2.97
N GLY A 380 13.31 4.27 1.81
CA GLY A 380 12.84 3.75 0.52
C GLY A 380 13.27 2.31 0.24
N ILE A 381 14.51 1.92 0.55
CA ILE A 381 14.91 0.52 0.35
C ILE A 381 14.27 -0.41 1.38
N LEU A 382 14.08 0.05 2.61
CA LEU A 382 13.44 -0.73 3.67
C LEU A 382 11.99 -1.08 3.32
N GLN A 383 11.25 -0.12 2.73
CA GLN A 383 9.89 -0.36 2.23
C GLN A 383 9.87 -1.49 1.18
N VAL A 384 10.81 -1.47 0.22
CA VAL A 384 10.92 -2.48 -0.84
C VAL A 384 11.28 -3.85 -0.26
N VAL A 385 12.24 -3.89 0.67
CA VAL A 385 12.64 -5.12 1.38
C VAL A 385 11.44 -5.72 2.11
N GLN A 386 10.70 -4.90 2.86
CA GLN A 386 9.52 -5.34 3.61
C GLN A 386 8.44 -5.92 2.68
N ILE A 387 8.10 -5.21 1.61
CA ILE A 387 7.08 -5.65 0.64
C ILE A 387 7.42 -7.05 0.12
N PHE A 388 8.61 -7.25 -0.44
CA PHE A 388 8.96 -8.54 -1.04
C PHE A 388 9.23 -9.62 0.00
N ALA A 389 9.71 -9.28 1.19
CA ALA A 389 9.87 -10.24 2.28
C ALA A 389 8.52 -10.82 2.72
N TYR A 390 7.50 -9.98 2.90
CA TYR A 390 6.15 -10.42 3.24
C TYR A 390 5.53 -11.27 2.13
N LEU A 391 5.72 -10.88 0.86
CA LEU A 391 5.21 -11.63 -0.29
C LEU A 391 5.79 -13.05 -0.33
N ILE A 392 7.12 -13.18 -0.19
CA ILE A 392 7.80 -14.48 -0.28
C ILE A 392 7.49 -15.36 0.94
N LEU A 393 7.45 -14.78 2.15
CA LEU A 393 7.27 -15.54 3.38
C LEU A 393 5.82 -16.03 3.54
N PHE A 394 4.85 -15.14 3.34
CA PHE A 394 3.45 -15.44 3.64
C PHE A 394 2.64 -15.92 2.43
N ARG A 395 3.10 -15.61 1.20
CA ARG A 395 2.40 -15.92 -0.07
C ARG A 395 0.88 -15.70 0.03
N PRO A 396 0.44 -14.48 0.39
CA PRO A 396 -0.97 -14.23 0.62
C PRO A 396 -1.75 -14.32 -0.69
N LYS A 397 -3.06 -14.58 -0.61
CA LYS A 397 -3.91 -14.54 -1.81
C LYS A 397 -4.19 -13.11 -2.26
N ILE A 398 -4.23 -12.18 -1.31
CA ILE A 398 -4.39 -10.74 -1.55
C ILE A 398 -3.33 -10.00 -0.73
N MET A 399 -2.53 -9.17 -1.39
CA MET A 399 -1.56 -8.31 -0.74
C MET A 399 -2.03 -6.86 -0.80
N LEU A 400 -2.05 -6.18 0.34
CA LEU A 400 -2.58 -4.84 0.49
C LEU A 400 -1.43 -3.91 0.90
N ILE A 401 -1.07 -2.95 0.06
CA ILE A 401 0.12 -2.10 0.24
C ILE A 401 -0.30 -0.63 0.31
N ASP A 402 -0.03 0.04 1.43
CA ASP A 402 -0.39 1.43 1.64
C ASP A 402 0.79 2.36 1.29
N GLU A 403 0.59 3.27 0.33
CA GLU A 403 1.55 4.30 -0.09
C GLU A 403 3.01 3.82 -0.24
N PRO A 404 3.28 2.81 -1.09
CA PRO A 404 4.64 2.28 -1.25
C PRO A 404 5.62 3.29 -1.87
N ASP A 405 5.13 4.39 -2.44
CA ASP A 405 5.90 5.44 -3.09
C ASP A 405 6.46 6.53 -2.18
N ALA A 406 5.95 6.70 -0.96
CA ALA A 406 6.18 7.89 -0.12
C ALA A 406 7.67 8.22 0.13
N HIS A 407 8.54 7.22 0.15
CA HIS A 407 9.98 7.37 0.42
C HIS A 407 10.88 7.00 -0.77
N LEU A 408 10.31 6.82 -1.97
CA LEU A 408 11.02 6.41 -3.17
C LEU A 408 11.19 7.57 -4.16
N HIS A 409 12.37 7.63 -4.79
CA HIS A 409 12.61 8.53 -5.91
C HIS A 409 11.72 8.13 -7.11
N PRO A 410 11.23 9.07 -7.95
CA PRO A 410 10.42 8.79 -9.13
C PRO A 410 10.84 7.55 -9.95
N ASP A 411 12.09 7.48 -10.39
CA ASP A 411 12.62 6.34 -11.17
C ASP A 411 12.48 4.98 -10.47
N LYS A 412 12.50 4.96 -9.13
CA LYS A 412 12.33 3.73 -8.34
C LYS A 412 10.86 3.40 -8.12
N GLN A 413 9.99 4.40 -8.09
CA GLN A 413 8.54 4.18 -8.04
C GLN A 413 8.08 3.44 -9.30
N GLU A 414 8.60 3.82 -10.48
CA GLU A 414 8.29 3.15 -11.74
C GLU A 414 8.74 1.68 -11.71
N ARG A 415 10.00 1.43 -11.33
CA ARG A 415 10.55 0.06 -11.21
C ARG A 415 9.83 -0.80 -10.18
N LEU A 416 9.34 -0.19 -9.09
CA LEU A 416 8.59 -0.92 -8.07
C LEU A 416 7.30 -1.49 -8.65
N VAL A 417 6.58 -0.72 -9.46
CA VAL A 417 5.33 -1.19 -10.07
C VAL A 417 5.60 -2.35 -11.01
N GLU A 418 6.60 -2.22 -11.88
CA GLU A 418 7.01 -3.32 -12.78
C GLU A 418 7.40 -4.59 -12.00
N ALA A 419 8.14 -4.42 -10.90
CA ALA A 419 8.54 -5.53 -10.04
C ALA A 419 7.35 -6.18 -9.31
N LEU A 420 6.36 -5.38 -8.88
CA LEU A 420 5.13 -5.87 -8.26
C LEU A 420 4.25 -6.63 -9.25
N GLU A 421 4.13 -6.16 -10.49
CA GLU A 421 3.39 -6.86 -11.55
C GLU A 421 4.02 -8.23 -11.85
N ALA A 422 5.35 -8.28 -12.01
CA ALA A 422 6.06 -9.55 -12.21
C ALA A 422 5.90 -10.49 -11.01
N ALA A 423 6.02 -9.96 -9.79
CA ALA A 423 5.88 -10.76 -8.57
C ALA A 423 4.45 -11.24 -8.33
N SER A 424 3.43 -10.45 -8.70
CA SER A 424 2.01 -10.84 -8.61
C SER A 424 1.75 -12.13 -9.38
N ILE A 425 2.30 -12.23 -10.60
CA ILE A 425 2.18 -13.42 -11.45
C ILE A 425 3.02 -14.57 -10.87
N GLU A 426 4.28 -14.32 -10.51
CA GLU A 426 5.20 -15.36 -10.00
C GLU A 426 4.68 -16.03 -8.71
N PHE A 427 4.07 -15.27 -7.81
CA PHE A 427 3.58 -15.75 -6.51
C PHE A 427 2.06 -15.98 -6.46
N GLU A 428 1.36 -15.89 -7.61
CA GLU A 428 -0.10 -16.04 -7.72
C GLU A 428 -0.87 -15.21 -6.68
N THR A 429 -0.44 -13.97 -6.49
CA THR A 429 -0.94 -13.06 -5.45
C THR A 429 -1.57 -11.83 -6.09
N GLN A 430 -2.82 -11.51 -5.75
CA GLN A 430 -3.46 -10.28 -6.22
C GLN A 430 -3.04 -9.10 -5.34
N ILE A 431 -2.48 -8.04 -5.94
CA ILE A 431 -1.92 -6.91 -5.21
C ILE A 431 -2.86 -5.71 -5.34
N ILE A 432 -3.23 -5.10 -4.21
CA ILE A 432 -3.96 -3.83 -4.16
C ILE A 432 -3.06 -2.83 -3.47
N LEU A 433 -2.70 -1.75 -4.17
CA LEU A 433 -1.86 -0.69 -3.61
C LEU A 433 -2.53 0.67 -3.66
N THR A 434 -2.25 1.53 -2.69
CA THR A 434 -2.71 2.93 -2.68
C THR A 434 -1.58 3.85 -3.08
N THR A 435 -1.88 4.90 -3.83
CA THR A 435 -0.86 5.89 -4.20
C THR A 435 -1.45 7.27 -4.45
N HIS A 436 -0.61 8.29 -4.32
CA HIS A 436 -0.85 9.64 -4.82
C HIS A 436 0.15 10.02 -5.93
N SER A 437 1.11 9.15 -6.27
CA SER A 437 2.16 9.46 -7.23
C SER A 437 1.71 9.29 -8.69
N PRO A 438 1.85 10.33 -9.53
CA PRO A 438 1.70 10.21 -10.98
C PRO A 438 2.68 9.23 -11.63
N ASN A 439 3.86 9.00 -11.02
CA ASN A 439 4.87 8.12 -11.61
C ASN A 439 4.45 6.65 -11.53
N ILE A 440 3.84 6.23 -10.41
CA ILE A 440 3.29 4.87 -10.27
C ILE A 440 2.23 4.62 -11.34
N VAL A 441 1.31 5.57 -11.52
CA VAL A 441 0.21 5.42 -12.48
C VAL A 441 0.70 5.46 -13.93
N ARG A 442 1.74 6.25 -14.21
CA ARG A 442 2.38 6.27 -15.54
C ARG A 442 3.06 4.95 -15.86
N ALA A 443 3.77 4.36 -14.89
CA ALA A 443 4.50 3.11 -15.05
C ALA A 443 3.61 1.86 -15.04
N ALA A 444 2.42 1.93 -14.45
CA ALA A 444 1.46 0.84 -14.44
C ALA A 444 1.17 0.36 -15.87
N SER A 445 1.18 -0.96 -16.08
CA SER A 445 0.86 -1.56 -17.37
C SER A 445 -0.64 -1.42 -17.70
N LEU A 446 -1.03 -1.78 -18.92
CA LEU A 446 -2.44 -1.86 -19.33
C LEU A 446 -3.18 -3.04 -18.66
N ALA A 447 -2.46 -3.98 -18.05
CA ALA A 447 -3.06 -5.10 -17.31
C ALA A 447 -3.47 -4.68 -15.89
N SER A 448 -2.79 -3.66 -15.33
CA SER A 448 -3.12 -3.08 -14.04
C SER A 448 -4.46 -2.34 -14.09
N LYS A 449 -5.26 -2.46 -13.02
CA LYS A 449 -6.53 -1.72 -12.88
C LYS A 449 -6.31 -0.42 -12.12
N LEU A 450 -6.68 0.71 -12.71
CA LEU A 450 -6.66 2.00 -12.01
C LEU A 450 -8.04 2.33 -11.46
N VAL A 451 -8.10 2.79 -10.21
CA VAL A 451 -9.36 3.15 -9.55
C VAL A 451 -9.19 4.49 -8.87
N TRP A 452 -9.98 5.49 -9.29
CA TRP A 452 -9.96 6.80 -8.65
C TRP A 452 -10.96 6.90 -7.52
N MET A 453 -10.47 7.30 -6.35
CA MET A 453 -11.28 7.47 -5.14
C MET A 453 -11.33 8.93 -4.69
N ARG A 454 -12.51 9.41 -4.33
CA ARG A 454 -12.73 10.71 -3.68
C ARG A 454 -13.88 10.60 -2.68
N ASP A 455 -13.75 11.29 -1.54
CA ASP A 455 -14.79 11.38 -0.51
C ASP A 455 -15.39 10.02 -0.09
N GLY A 456 -14.55 8.99 0.06
CA GLY A 456 -14.99 7.68 0.53
C GLY A 456 -15.70 6.81 -0.51
N THR A 457 -15.71 7.21 -1.78
CA THR A 457 -16.36 6.49 -2.88
C THR A 457 -15.45 6.38 -4.10
N VAL A 458 -15.72 5.38 -4.95
CA VAL A 458 -15.06 5.24 -6.26
C VAL A 458 -15.77 6.16 -7.24
N GLN A 459 -15.04 7.08 -7.86
CA GLN A 459 -15.61 8.01 -8.86
C GLN A 459 -15.48 7.47 -10.28
N THR A 460 -14.33 6.88 -10.62
CA THR A 460 -14.04 6.36 -11.96
C THR A 460 -13.09 5.18 -11.93
N GLN A 461 -13.22 4.36 -12.96
CA GLN A 461 -12.37 3.21 -13.26
C GLN A 461 -11.80 3.33 -14.70
N ASP A 462 -11.91 4.51 -15.33
CA ASP A 462 -11.33 4.77 -16.65
C ASP A 462 -9.84 5.10 -16.54
N ASP A 463 -9.01 4.15 -16.95
CA ASP A 463 -7.56 4.26 -16.93
C ASP A 463 -7.05 5.51 -17.69
N GLU A 464 -7.68 5.88 -18.81
CA GLU A 464 -7.22 7.02 -19.62
C GLU A 464 -7.52 8.35 -18.93
N ALA A 465 -8.73 8.50 -18.39
CA ALA A 465 -9.13 9.66 -17.60
C ALA A 465 -8.23 9.84 -16.37
N ILE A 466 -7.93 8.76 -15.64
CA ILE A 466 -7.08 8.77 -14.44
C ILE A 466 -5.65 9.20 -14.78
N ARG A 467 -5.05 8.62 -15.83
CA ARG A 467 -3.69 8.98 -16.29
C ARG A 467 -3.62 10.46 -16.70
N ARG A 468 -4.65 10.97 -17.38
CA ARG A 468 -4.74 12.38 -17.78
C ARG A 468 -4.76 13.31 -16.57
N LEU A 469 -5.64 13.07 -15.59
CA LEU A 469 -5.73 13.89 -14.37
C LEU A 469 -4.40 14.04 -13.63
N LEU A 470 -3.70 12.93 -13.45
CA LEU A 470 -2.42 12.90 -12.75
C LEU A 470 -1.33 13.59 -13.57
N GLY A 471 -1.34 13.44 -14.89
CA GLY A 471 -0.41 14.14 -15.79
C GLY A 471 -0.48 15.66 -15.68
N TRP A 472 -1.66 16.20 -15.38
CA TRP A 472 -1.89 17.64 -15.18
C TRP A 472 -1.78 18.10 -13.71
N GLY A 473 -1.41 17.20 -12.79
CA GLY A 473 -1.35 17.51 -11.36
C GLY A 473 -2.71 17.86 -10.77
N GLY A 474 -3.80 17.31 -11.31
CA GLY A 474 -5.17 17.52 -10.84
C GLY A 474 -5.50 16.81 -9.53
N LEU A 475 -4.55 16.10 -8.93
CA LEU A 475 -4.72 15.48 -7.62
C LEU A 475 -4.96 16.55 -6.56
N ASP A 476 -6.03 16.40 -5.76
CA ASP A 476 -6.44 17.38 -4.73
C ASP A 476 -6.85 18.76 -5.27
N LYS A 477 -7.16 18.90 -6.56
CA LYS A 477 -7.53 20.19 -7.19
C LYS A 477 -8.96 20.19 -7.68
N SER A 478 -9.65 21.30 -7.43
CA SER A 478 -10.98 21.57 -7.97
C SER A 478 -10.91 22.18 -9.37
N ILE A 479 -9.80 22.86 -9.71
CA ILE A 479 -9.62 23.53 -11.00
C ILE A 479 -8.26 23.18 -11.62
N LEU A 480 -8.27 22.81 -12.91
CA LEU A 480 -7.09 22.79 -13.78
C LEU A 480 -7.04 24.09 -14.60
N LEU A 481 -6.09 24.97 -14.32
CA LEU A 481 -5.89 26.23 -15.04
C LEU A 481 -4.83 26.06 -16.13
N PHE A 482 -5.27 25.95 -17.37
CA PHE A 482 -4.42 25.84 -18.56
C PHE A 482 -3.95 27.23 -19.01
N ALA A 483 -2.66 27.51 -18.87
CA ALA A 483 -2.05 28.76 -19.29
C ALA A 483 -1.29 28.56 -20.61
N GLU A 484 -1.50 29.49 -21.55
CA GLU A 484 -0.76 29.58 -22.81
C GLU A 484 0.75 29.59 -22.60
N ASP A 485 1.20 30.38 -21.63
CA ASP A 485 2.61 30.76 -21.49
C ASP A 485 3.51 29.66 -20.90
N LYS A 486 4.80 29.75 -21.24
CA LYS A 486 5.84 28.90 -20.64
C LYS A 486 6.23 29.36 -19.23
N ASP A 487 6.19 30.67 -19.00
CA ASP A 487 6.51 31.28 -17.71
C ASP A 487 5.22 31.53 -16.93
N ASP A 488 5.01 30.76 -15.88
CA ASP A 488 3.84 30.88 -15.02
C ASP A 488 4.12 31.69 -13.74
N LYS A 489 5.30 32.31 -13.61
CA LYS A 489 5.64 33.12 -12.42
C LYS A 489 4.64 34.26 -12.17
N PRO A 490 4.25 35.08 -13.16
CA PRO A 490 3.28 36.15 -12.94
C PRO A 490 1.92 35.59 -12.52
N LEU A 491 1.47 34.51 -13.18
CA LEU A 491 0.21 33.85 -12.87
C LEU A 491 0.19 33.29 -11.44
N ARG A 492 1.26 32.58 -11.04
CA ARG A 492 1.39 32.06 -9.68
C ARG A 492 1.49 33.19 -8.65
N ALA A 493 2.09 34.32 -8.99
CA ALA A 493 2.14 35.48 -8.12
C ALA A 493 0.74 36.07 -7.88
N ILE A 494 -0.08 36.18 -8.93
CA ILE A 494 -1.50 36.56 -8.80
C ILE A 494 -2.23 35.57 -7.90
N LEU A 495 -2.11 34.26 -8.15
CA LEU A 495 -2.81 33.24 -7.34
C LEU A 495 -2.37 33.24 -5.87
N ARG A 496 -1.09 33.48 -5.58
CA ARG A 496 -0.56 33.52 -4.21
C ARG A 496 -1.21 34.57 -3.31
N GLN A 497 -1.81 35.62 -3.88
CA GLN A 497 -2.53 36.62 -3.08
C GLN A 497 -3.82 36.04 -2.46
N TRP A 498 -4.30 34.88 -2.95
CA TRP A 498 -5.44 34.14 -2.41
C TRP A 498 -5.04 32.70 -2.03
N PRO A 499 -4.41 32.48 -0.86
CA PRO A 499 -3.87 31.17 -0.48
C PRO A 499 -4.89 30.03 -0.52
N LYS A 500 -6.14 30.30 -0.11
CA LYS A 500 -7.23 29.30 -0.11
C LYS A 500 -7.64 28.86 -1.52
N LEU A 501 -7.73 29.80 -2.46
CA LEU A 501 -8.04 29.52 -3.86
C LEU A 501 -6.85 28.85 -4.55
N SER A 502 -5.63 29.37 -4.33
CA SER A 502 -4.41 28.81 -4.90
C SER A 502 -4.17 27.35 -4.50
N ALA A 503 -4.64 26.92 -3.32
CA ALA A 503 -4.55 25.53 -2.89
C ALA A 503 -5.44 24.59 -3.73
N GLN A 504 -6.52 25.09 -4.32
CA GLN A 504 -7.50 24.31 -5.10
C GLN A 504 -7.25 24.33 -6.61
N VAL A 505 -6.30 25.16 -7.09
CA VAL A 505 -5.96 25.32 -8.51
C VAL A 505 -4.64 24.62 -8.85
N SER A 506 -4.63 23.79 -9.89
CA SER A 506 -3.41 23.37 -10.60
C SER A 506 -3.13 24.31 -11.76
N VAL A 507 -1.88 24.66 -12.02
CA VAL A 507 -1.49 25.44 -13.20
C VAL A 507 -0.80 24.53 -14.21
N CYS A 508 -1.41 24.40 -15.37
CA CYS A 508 -1.00 23.57 -16.49
C CYS A 508 -0.41 24.45 -17.60
N ARG A 509 0.83 24.20 -18.03
CA ARG A 509 1.49 25.01 -19.07
C ARG A 509 1.29 24.36 -20.44
N CYS A 510 0.72 25.10 -21.40
CA CYS A 510 0.38 24.56 -22.72
C CYS A 510 1.38 24.97 -23.82
N PHE A 511 2.29 25.91 -23.56
CA PHE A 511 3.35 26.30 -24.52
C PHE A 511 2.80 26.85 -25.86
N GLY A 512 1.81 27.72 -25.80
CA GLY A 512 1.19 28.41 -26.94
C GLY A 512 -0.31 28.18 -27.08
N ILE A 513 -0.97 29.06 -27.82
CA ILE A 513 -2.45 29.10 -27.96
C ILE A 513 -2.97 27.84 -28.66
N GLU A 514 -2.25 27.35 -29.66
CA GLU A 514 -2.66 26.19 -30.47
C GLU A 514 -2.73 24.89 -29.66
N ASN A 515 -1.97 24.84 -28.56
CA ASN A 515 -1.91 23.70 -27.64
C ASN A 515 -2.89 23.83 -26.47
N LEU A 516 -3.66 24.92 -26.39
CA LEU A 516 -4.71 25.01 -25.40
C LEU A 516 -5.78 23.94 -25.69
N PRO A 517 -6.28 23.27 -24.65
CA PRO A 517 -7.32 22.26 -24.83
C PRO A 517 -8.58 22.88 -25.46
N LYS A 518 -9.14 22.20 -26.46
CA LYS A 518 -10.37 22.62 -27.16
C LYS A 518 -11.58 21.84 -26.67
N ASP A 519 -12.79 22.30 -27.02
CA ASP A 519 -14.07 21.71 -26.58
C ASP A 519 -14.10 20.18 -26.63
N LYS A 520 -13.84 19.54 -27.78
CA LYS A 520 -13.86 18.06 -27.87
C LYS A 520 -12.96 17.35 -26.84
N PHE A 521 -11.82 17.96 -26.50
CA PHE A 521 -10.92 17.42 -25.47
C PHE A 521 -11.44 17.72 -24.07
N LEU A 522 -11.98 18.92 -23.85
CA LEU A 522 -12.57 19.35 -22.58
C LEU A 522 -13.84 18.56 -22.26
N GLU A 523 -14.63 18.20 -23.26
CA GLU A 523 -15.79 17.32 -23.14
C GLU A 523 -15.37 15.94 -22.62
N GLY A 524 -14.34 15.30 -23.20
CA GLY A 524 -13.84 14.02 -22.67
C GLY A 524 -13.15 14.13 -21.29
N LEU A 525 -12.74 15.33 -20.87
CA LEU A 525 -12.11 15.55 -19.56
C LEU A 525 -13.13 15.91 -18.47
N LEU A 526 -14.21 16.62 -18.83
CA LEU A 526 -15.16 17.26 -17.91
C LEU A 526 -16.58 16.69 -18.03
N ILE A 527 -17.00 16.26 -19.23
CA ILE A 527 -18.38 15.86 -19.58
C ILE A 527 -18.60 14.35 -19.52
N ASP A 528 -17.56 13.51 -19.56
CA ASP A 528 -17.71 12.07 -19.24
C ASP A 528 -18.10 11.84 -17.75
N GLY A 529 -18.41 12.90 -16.99
CA GLY A 529 -19.26 12.88 -15.79
C GLY A 529 -18.63 12.27 -14.55
N GLU A 530 -17.43 11.73 -14.72
CA GLU A 530 -16.74 10.94 -13.72
C GLU A 530 -15.79 11.78 -12.83
N LEU A 531 -15.50 13.02 -13.24
CA LEU A 531 -14.51 13.87 -12.59
C LEU A 531 -15.10 15.23 -12.22
N LYS A 532 -15.18 15.51 -10.91
CA LYS A 532 -15.65 16.79 -10.33
C LYS A 532 -14.63 17.94 -10.48
N VAL A 533 -13.78 17.93 -11.50
CA VAL A 533 -12.75 18.96 -11.70
C VAL A 533 -13.23 19.92 -12.80
N LYS A 534 -12.98 21.22 -12.64
CA LYS A 534 -13.32 22.25 -13.64
C LYS A 534 -12.07 22.71 -14.41
N ALA A 535 -12.24 23.25 -15.60
CA ALA A 535 -11.12 23.76 -16.40
C ALA A 535 -11.16 25.29 -16.48
N GLY A 536 -10.10 25.94 -16.01
CA GLY A 536 -9.82 27.33 -16.34
C GLY A 536 -8.93 27.39 -17.58
N ILE A 537 -9.22 28.26 -18.54
CA ILE A 537 -8.36 28.44 -19.73
C ILE A 537 -7.89 29.88 -19.75
N HIS A 538 -6.59 30.09 -19.70
CA HIS A 538 -5.97 31.40 -19.72
C HIS A 538 -5.24 31.66 -21.04
N ARG A 539 -5.53 32.82 -21.63
CA ARG A 539 -4.87 33.35 -22.82
C ARG A 539 -4.44 34.80 -22.60
N ASP A 540 -3.27 35.15 -23.15
CA ASP A 540 -2.81 36.54 -23.17
C ASP A 540 -3.72 37.38 -24.07
N GLY A 541 -4.07 38.58 -23.60
CA GLY A 541 -4.95 39.51 -24.32
C GLY A 541 -4.35 40.01 -25.62
N ASP A 542 -3.02 40.09 -25.74
CA ASP A 542 -2.29 40.39 -26.98
C ASP A 542 -2.83 41.63 -27.76
N PHE A 543 -3.39 42.60 -27.03
CA PHE A 543 -4.07 43.80 -27.56
C PHE A 543 -5.44 43.55 -28.23
N MET A 544 -6.17 42.52 -27.80
CA MET A 544 -7.58 42.32 -28.13
C MET A 544 -8.46 43.42 -27.54
N THR A 545 -9.54 43.75 -28.23
CA THR A 545 -10.64 44.54 -27.64
C THR A 545 -11.49 43.66 -26.74
N GLU A 546 -12.31 44.27 -25.87
CA GLU A 546 -13.19 43.50 -24.98
C GLU A 546 -14.19 42.63 -25.78
N ASP A 547 -14.71 43.15 -26.89
CA ASP A 547 -15.61 42.41 -27.79
C ASP A 547 -14.90 41.17 -28.40
N GLU A 548 -13.65 41.33 -28.82
CA GLU A 548 -12.83 40.22 -29.36
C GLU A 548 -12.51 39.18 -28.27
N ALA A 549 -12.23 39.63 -27.05
CA ALA A 549 -12.03 38.74 -25.91
C ALA A 549 -13.33 37.97 -25.59
N GLU A 550 -14.50 38.61 -25.67
CA GLU A 550 -15.78 37.96 -25.48
C GLU A 550 -16.11 36.95 -26.58
N MET A 551 -15.82 37.28 -27.85
CA MET A 551 -15.92 36.33 -28.96
C MET A 551 -15.07 35.09 -28.72
N TRP A 552 -13.83 35.26 -28.25
CA TRP A 552 -12.97 34.12 -27.92
C TRP A 552 -13.50 33.31 -26.73
N ARG A 553 -13.98 33.97 -25.66
CA ARG A 553 -14.59 33.27 -24.52
C ARG A 553 -15.80 32.43 -24.94
N LYS A 554 -16.64 32.96 -25.84
CA LYS A 554 -17.80 32.25 -26.41
C LYS A 554 -17.45 31.08 -27.34
N SER A 555 -16.18 30.96 -27.76
CA SER A 555 -15.75 29.82 -28.59
C SER A 555 -15.66 28.51 -27.79
N PHE A 556 -15.65 28.58 -26.45
CA PHE A 556 -15.72 27.42 -25.57
C PHE A 556 -17.17 27.21 -25.12
N SER A 557 -17.76 26.08 -25.52
CA SER A 557 -19.15 25.73 -25.26
C SER A 557 -19.32 24.62 -24.22
N THR A 558 -18.22 23.96 -23.83
CA THR A 558 -18.21 22.86 -22.86
C THR A 558 -18.56 23.33 -21.45
N ASP A 559 -19.48 22.62 -20.78
CA ASP A 559 -19.86 22.92 -19.41
C ASP A 559 -18.70 22.74 -18.42
N GLY A 560 -18.61 23.63 -17.43
CA GLY A 560 -17.52 23.63 -16.45
C GLY A 560 -16.18 24.18 -16.95
N VAL A 561 -16.16 24.83 -18.13
CA VAL A 561 -15.00 25.57 -18.66
C VAL A 561 -15.15 27.06 -18.39
N TYR A 562 -14.09 27.65 -17.86
CA TYR A 562 -14.03 29.05 -17.48
C TYR A 562 -12.88 29.76 -18.21
N PRO A 563 -13.13 30.30 -19.42
CA PRO A 563 -12.10 31.00 -20.18
C PRO A 563 -11.86 32.42 -19.63
N TRP A 564 -10.59 32.75 -19.46
CA TRP A 564 -10.10 34.05 -19.00
C TRP A 564 -9.07 34.60 -19.97
N VAL A 565 -9.24 35.86 -20.35
CA VAL A 565 -8.31 36.62 -21.17
C VAL A 565 -7.81 37.78 -20.32
N THR A 566 -6.50 38.02 -20.32
CA THR A 566 -5.96 39.17 -19.59
C THR A 566 -6.50 40.48 -20.15
N ALA A 567 -6.86 41.43 -19.28
CA ALA A 567 -7.32 42.77 -19.69
C ALA A 567 -6.21 43.58 -20.39
N GLY A 568 -4.94 43.30 -20.04
CA GLY A 568 -3.76 43.87 -20.70
C GLY A 568 -3.23 42.98 -21.83
N SER A 569 -2.04 43.33 -22.35
CA SER A 569 -1.39 42.53 -23.41
C SER A 569 -0.93 41.15 -22.96
N ASP A 570 -0.46 41.04 -21.72
CA ASP A 570 0.08 39.84 -21.07
C ASP A 570 -0.08 40.00 -19.55
N LEU A 571 0.18 38.92 -18.79
CA LEU A 571 0.04 38.92 -17.33
C LEU A 571 0.94 39.95 -16.62
N GLU A 572 2.14 40.19 -17.15
CA GLU A 572 3.07 41.19 -16.62
C GLU A 572 2.50 42.61 -16.70
N GLY A 573 1.57 42.85 -17.63
CA GLY A 573 0.85 44.11 -17.75
C GLY A 573 0.15 44.55 -16.47
N TYR A 574 -0.42 43.61 -15.69
CA TYR A 574 -1.06 43.93 -14.41
C TYR A 574 -0.08 44.54 -13.38
N PHE A 575 1.15 44.00 -13.35
CA PHE A 575 2.25 44.46 -12.50
C PHE A 575 2.93 45.73 -13.02
N CYS A 576 2.52 46.22 -14.19
CA CYS A 576 2.98 47.48 -14.74
C CYS A 576 1.93 48.61 -14.63
N SER A 577 0.80 48.36 -13.98
CA SER A 577 -0.25 49.38 -13.82
C SER A 577 0.18 50.50 -12.85
N ALA A 578 -0.26 51.74 -13.10
CA ALA A 578 0.10 52.88 -12.24
C ALA A 578 -0.33 52.68 -10.78
N LYS A 579 -1.53 52.11 -10.58
CA LYS A 579 -2.04 51.76 -9.25
C LYS A 579 -1.16 50.73 -8.53
N TYR A 580 -0.69 49.71 -9.24
CA TYR A 580 0.23 48.72 -8.67
C TYR A 580 1.57 49.34 -8.30
N LEU A 581 2.17 50.14 -9.18
CA LEU A 581 3.46 50.80 -8.92
C LEU A 581 3.38 51.81 -7.76
N SER A 582 2.28 52.56 -7.69
CA SER A 582 1.93 53.43 -6.56
C SER A 582 1.89 52.63 -5.25
N ALA A 583 1.18 51.50 -5.22
CA ALA A 583 1.10 50.65 -4.04
C ALA A 583 2.42 49.93 -3.69
N LEU A 584 3.25 49.58 -4.68
CA LEU A 584 4.51 48.86 -4.49
C LEU A 584 5.60 49.79 -3.93
N TYR A 585 5.74 50.99 -4.47
CA TYR A 585 6.80 51.94 -4.12
C TYR A 585 6.36 53.05 -3.17
N GLY A 586 5.06 53.16 -2.87
CA GLY A 586 4.52 54.24 -2.03
C GLY A 586 4.56 55.62 -2.71
N ILE A 587 4.51 55.66 -4.04
CA ILE A 587 4.54 56.89 -4.84
C ILE A 587 3.13 57.33 -5.26
N SER A 588 2.96 58.57 -5.72
CA SER A 588 1.67 59.03 -6.25
C SER A 588 1.31 58.33 -7.57
N GLU A 589 0.02 58.13 -7.86
CA GLU A 589 -0.42 57.53 -9.14
C GLU A 589 0.03 58.36 -10.36
N ALA A 590 0.11 59.68 -10.23
CA ALA A 590 0.60 60.55 -11.29
C ALA A 590 2.09 60.28 -11.60
N THR A 591 2.92 60.16 -10.57
CA THR A 591 4.34 59.82 -10.72
C THR A 591 4.52 58.42 -11.32
N ALA A 592 3.68 57.46 -10.90
CA ALA A 592 3.68 56.13 -11.47
C ALA A 592 3.32 56.12 -12.97
N GLU A 593 2.38 56.97 -13.40
CA GLU A 593 2.02 57.11 -14.81
C GLU A 593 3.11 57.78 -15.65
N GLU A 594 3.82 58.76 -15.07
CA GLU A 594 5.02 59.35 -15.69
C GLU A 594 6.08 58.28 -15.94
N TRP A 595 6.35 57.42 -14.95
CA TRP A 595 7.30 56.32 -15.09
C TRP A 595 6.89 55.33 -16.17
N ARG A 596 5.60 54.99 -16.27
CA ARG A 596 5.08 54.10 -17.32
C ARG A 596 5.25 54.72 -18.69
N THR A 597 4.98 56.02 -18.83
CA THR A 597 5.09 56.74 -20.10
C THR A 597 6.55 56.87 -20.53
N GLU A 598 7.45 57.20 -19.60
CA GLU A 598 8.91 57.20 -19.83
C GLU A 598 9.42 55.79 -20.16
N ALA A 599 8.89 54.74 -19.51
CA ALA A 599 9.23 53.36 -19.82
C ALA A 599 8.80 52.99 -21.24
N ALA A 600 7.57 53.34 -21.62
CA ALA A 600 6.99 53.01 -22.92
C ALA A 600 7.76 53.68 -24.07
N SER A 601 8.20 54.93 -23.92
CA SER A 601 8.97 55.65 -24.95
C SER A 601 10.37 55.05 -25.18
N ASN A 602 10.96 54.45 -24.14
CA ASN A 602 12.27 53.79 -24.22
C ASN A 602 12.24 52.41 -24.91
N VAL A 603 11.05 51.85 -25.17
CA VAL A 603 10.93 50.54 -25.83
C VAL A 603 11.03 50.69 -27.35
N VAL A 604 11.89 49.89 -27.99
CA VAL A 604 12.08 49.92 -29.44
C VAL A 604 11.18 48.89 -30.13
N ARG A 605 10.77 49.18 -31.38
CA ARG A 605 9.97 48.31 -32.28
C ARG A 605 8.53 48.01 -31.83
N VAL A 606 7.95 48.85 -30.97
CA VAL A 606 6.59 48.69 -30.43
C VAL A 606 5.54 48.58 -31.54
N ARG A 607 5.55 49.51 -32.50
CA ARG A 607 4.60 49.53 -33.62
C ARG A 607 4.61 48.23 -34.42
N LYS A 608 5.79 47.71 -34.78
CA LYS A 608 5.87 46.48 -35.57
C LYS A 608 5.23 45.29 -34.83
N GLU A 609 5.52 45.14 -33.54
CA GLU A 609 4.99 44.04 -32.73
C GLU A 609 3.50 44.14 -32.48
N PHE A 610 2.99 45.34 -32.20
CA PHE A 610 1.55 45.58 -32.06
C PHE A 610 0.79 45.13 -33.32
N PHE A 611 1.26 45.55 -34.50
CA PHE A 611 0.62 45.20 -35.77
C PHE A 611 0.76 43.70 -36.10
N GLU A 612 1.89 43.07 -35.78
CA GLU A 612 2.06 41.62 -35.93
C GLU A 612 1.07 40.83 -35.05
N LYS A 613 0.87 41.25 -33.79
CA LYS A 613 -0.10 40.62 -32.88
C LYS A 613 -1.55 40.85 -33.30
N ARG A 614 -1.92 42.08 -33.67
CA ARG A 614 -3.23 42.37 -34.26
C ARG A 614 -3.47 41.52 -35.52
N LYS A 615 -2.46 41.28 -36.36
CA LYS A 615 -2.57 40.40 -37.53
C LYS A 615 -2.84 38.94 -37.16
N GLN A 616 -2.27 38.43 -36.07
CA GLN A 616 -2.57 37.10 -35.54
C GLN A 616 -4.02 37.01 -35.05
N ILE A 617 -4.48 38.02 -34.29
CA ILE A 617 -5.86 38.11 -33.79
C ILE A 617 -6.85 38.10 -34.95
N MET A 618 -6.65 38.98 -35.95
CA MET A 618 -7.50 39.07 -37.14
C MET A 618 -7.65 37.72 -37.85
N ARG A 619 -6.55 36.98 -38.04
CA ARG A 619 -6.59 35.64 -38.64
C ARG A 619 -7.34 34.61 -37.80
N SER A 620 -7.33 34.75 -36.48
CA SER A 620 -7.90 33.76 -35.56
C SER A 620 -9.39 33.98 -35.26
N LEU A 621 -9.83 35.23 -35.11
CA LEU A 621 -11.19 35.57 -34.68
C LEU A 621 -12.08 36.13 -35.79
N TRP A 622 -11.48 36.71 -36.84
CA TRP A 622 -12.20 37.35 -37.95
C TRP A 622 -11.76 36.80 -39.32
N PRO A 623 -11.87 35.47 -39.56
CA PRO A 623 -11.44 34.88 -40.83
C PRO A 623 -12.20 35.45 -42.04
N ASP A 624 -13.45 35.86 -41.85
CA ASP A 624 -14.35 36.38 -42.89
C ASP A 624 -14.38 37.92 -43.00
N GLY A 625 -13.54 38.62 -42.24
CA GLY A 625 -13.44 40.09 -42.23
C GLY A 625 -14.41 40.78 -41.26
N GLY A 626 -14.29 42.11 -41.12
CA GLY A 626 -15.09 42.92 -40.16
C GLY A 626 -14.34 43.37 -38.90
N CYS A 627 -13.04 43.06 -38.78
CA CYS A 627 -12.22 43.43 -37.63
C CYS A 627 -11.96 44.96 -37.54
N PRO A 628 -11.83 45.52 -36.33
CA PRO A 628 -11.35 46.88 -36.13
C PRO A 628 -9.98 47.10 -36.78
N LYS A 629 -9.79 48.25 -37.46
CA LYS A 629 -8.50 48.57 -38.09
C LYS A 629 -7.43 48.76 -37.02
N ALA A 630 -6.31 48.06 -37.17
CA ALA A 630 -5.19 48.14 -36.24
C ALA A 630 -4.61 49.57 -36.13
N GLU A 631 -4.65 50.36 -37.20
CA GLU A 631 -4.18 51.75 -37.20
C GLU A 631 -5.08 52.66 -36.34
N ASP A 632 -6.40 52.49 -36.41
CA ASP A 632 -7.35 53.27 -35.61
C ASP A 632 -7.17 52.96 -34.12
N LEU A 633 -6.97 51.68 -33.77
CA LEU A 633 -6.68 51.26 -32.39
C LEU A 633 -5.32 51.79 -31.89
N TRP A 634 -4.30 51.80 -32.74
CA TRP A 634 -2.97 52.34 -32.41
C TRP A 634 -3.04 53.84 -32.11
N GLN A 635 -3.77 54.61 -32.93
CA GLN A 635 -3.95 56.04 -32.72
C GLN A 635 -4.81 56.34 -31.49
N ALA A 636 -5.91 55.61 -31.30
CA ALA A 636 -6.79 55.77 -30.13
C ALA A 636 -6.06 55.49 -28.80
N ALA A 637 -5.09 54.58 -28.80
CA ALA A 637 -4.29 54.25 -27.64
C ALA A 637 -3.11 55.23 -27.39
N GLY A 638 -2.95 56.28 -28.20
CA GLY A 638 -1.90 57.29 -28.04
C GLY A 638 -0.56 56.91 -28.67
N GLU A 639 -0.58 56.16 -29.77
CA GLU A 639 0.59 55.68 -30.51
C GLU A 639 1.53 54.82 -29.65
N GLN A 640 2.69 55.35 -29.24
CA GLN A 640 3.64 54.63 -28.38
C GLN A 640 3.37 54.98 -26.92
N SER A 641 2.44 54.24 -26.32
CA SER A 641 1.98 54.44 -24.95
C SER A 641 2.08 53.15 -24.13
N PRO A 642 1.91 53.21 -22.79
CA PRO A 642 1.88 52.01 -21.96
C PRO A 642 0.81 50.98 -22.37
N ALA A 643 -0.24 51.40 -23.10
CA ALA A 643 -1.31 50.53 -23.57
C ALA A 643 -0.96 49.76 -24.87
N THR A 644 -0.01 50.27 -25.66
CA THR A 644 0.41 49.65 -26.93
C THR A 644 1.72 48.87 -26.83
N VAL A 645 2.38 48.92 -25.67
CA VAL A 645 3.61 48.18 -25.35
C VAL A 645 3.24 46.89 -24.60
N LYS A 646 3.88 45.77 -24.97
CA LYS A 646 3.73 44.51 -24.23
C LYS A 646 4.20 44.67 -22.78
N GLY A 647 3.43 44.19 -21.82
CA GLY A 647 3.76 44.26 -20.40
C GLY A 647 5.11 43.63 -20.07
N LYS A 648 5.51 42.51 -20.69
CA LYS A 648 6.87 41.93 -20.57
C LYS A 648 8.00 42.91 -20.90
N LYS A 649 7.80 43.78 -21.89
CA LYS A 649 8.79 44.80 -22.28
C LYS A 649 8.71 46.03 -21.40
N LEU A 650 7.49 46.46 -21.07
CA LEU A 650 7.25 47.57 -20.16
C LEU A 650 7.86 47.29 -18.78
N HIS A 651 7.66 46.07 -18.26
CA HIS A 651 8.24 45.56 -17.02
C HIS A 651 9.76 45.67 -17.00
N LYS A 652 10.43 45.26 -18.09
CA LYS A 652 11.88 45.40 -18.24
C LYS A 652 12.33 46.87 -18.30
N ALA A 653 11.57 47.71 -18.99
CA ALA A 653 11.88 49.14 -19.15
C ALA A 653 11.63 49.97 -17.88
N LEU A 654 10.75 49.51 -16.98
CA LEU A 654 10.49 50.16 -15.70
C LEU A 654 11.65 50.04 -14.70
N LYS A 655 12.49 49.00 -14.81
CA LYS A 655 13.64 48.77 -13.91
C LYS A 655 14.66 49.92 -13.89
N PRO A 656 15.23 50.34 -15.03
CA PRO A 656 16.19 51.45 -15.04
C PRO A 656 15.55 52.75 -14.56
N ILE A 657 14.24 52.92 -14.74
CA ILE A 657 13.50 54.10 -14.29
C ILE A 657 13.34 54.10 -12.77
N ALA A 658 12.88 53.01 -12.16
CA ALA A 658 12.81 52.88 -10.70
C ALA A 658 14.18 53.18 -10.05
N LYS A 659 15.25 52.62 -10.62
CA LYS A 659 16.63 52.87 -10.18
C LYS A 659 17.06 54.33 -10.34
N LYS A 660 16.70 54.98 -11.45
CA LYS A 660 16.97 56.41 -11.70
C LYS A 660 16.34 57.30 -10.64
N TYR A 661 15.17 56.95 -10.13
CA TYR A 661 14.48 57.69 -9.06
C TYR A 661 14.84 57.21 -7.64
N GLY A 662 15.87 56.37 -7.48
CA GLY A 662 16.40 55.96 -6.17
C GLY A 662 15.64 54.81 -5.49
N TYR A 663 14.78 54.09 -6.21
CA TYR A 663 14.06 52.92 -5.71
C TYR A 663 14.78 51.63 -6.11
N ASP A 664 14.56 50.56 -5.34
CA ASP A 664 15.13 49.24 -5.60
C ASP A 664 14.43 48.57 -6.80
N ASP A 665 15.21 48.30 -7.86
CA ASP A 665 14.72 47.70 -9.10
C ASP A 665 14.45 46.19 -8.98
N ALA A 666 14.94 45.54 -7.92
CA ALA A 666 14.68 44.13 -7.65
C ALA A 666 13.23 43.88 -7.23
N LEU A 667 12.57 44.85 -6.58
CA LEU A 667 11.17 44.78 -6.13
C LEU A 667 10.19 44.57 -7.29
N ILE A 668 10.46 45.10 -8.48
CA ILE A 668 9.63 44.85 -9.68
C ILE A 668 9.68 43.37 -10.12
N ASN A 669 10.79 42.65 -9.87
CA ASN A 669 10.95 41.24 -10.25
C ASN A 669 10.33 40.26 -9.27
N SER A 670 9.99 40.70 -8.06
CA SER A 670 9.42 39.83 -7.04
C SER A 670 7.96 39.44 -7.38
N PHE A 671 7.31 40.21 -8.26
CA PHE A 671 5.86 40.11 -8.56
C PHE A 671 5.00 40.09 -7.28
N THR A 672 5.47 40.69 -6.19
CA THR A 672 4.76 40.67 -4.92
C THR A 672 3.55 41.59 -4.98
N THR A 673 2.41 41.11 -4.49
CA THR A 673 1.21 41.93 -4.30
C THR A 673 1.32 42.75 -3.01
N PRO A 674 1.29 44.10 -3.07
CA PRO A 674 1.28 44.95 -1.88
C PRO A 674 0.06 44.71 -0.99
N LYS A 675 0.18 44.92 0.32
CA LYS A 675 -0.95 44.76 1.26
C LYS A 675 -2.09 45.72 0.90
N GLY A 676 -3.31 45.19 0.77
CA GLY A 676 -4.51 45.99 0.45
C GLY A 676 -4.70 46.28 -1.03
N PHE A 677 -3.84 45.76 -1.91
CA PHE A 677 -4.01 45.80 -3.36
C PHE A 677 -4.34 44.42 -3.90
N THR A 678 -5.18 44.34 -4.93
CA THR A 678 -5.55 43.08 -5.59
C THR A 678 -5.16 43.16 -7.05
N VAL A 679 -4.34 42.22 -7.52
CA VAL A 679 -3.94 42.11 -8.93
C VAL A 679 -4.92 41.21 -9.68
N ALA A 680 -5.41 41.62 -10.85
CA ALA A 680 -6.36 40.85 -11.67
C ALA A 680 -7.60 40.34 -10.90
N PRO A 681 -8.42 41.22 -10.29
CA PRO A 681 -9.61 40.83 -9.54
C PRO A 681 -10.60 39.96 -10.35
N GLU A 682 -10.67 40.14 -11.66
CA GLU A 682 -11.51 39.32 -12.56
C GLU A 682 -11.17 37.82 -12.52
N LEU A 683 -9.90 37.45 -12.28
CA LEU A 683 -9.52 36.05 -12.12
C LEU A 683 -10.10 35.47 -10.82
N TYR A 684 -10.19 36.27 -9.76
CA TYR A 684 -10.83 35.86 -8.51
C TYR A 684 -12.27 35.45 -8.76
N ASP A 685 -13.05 36.33 -9.39
CA ASP A 685 -14.47 36.12 -9.63
C ASP A 685 -14.72 34.88 -10.50
N ILE A 686 -13.85 34.64 -11.49
CA ILE A 686 -13.94 33.46 -12.35
C ILE A 686 -13.66 32.18 -11.56
N LEU A 687 -12.59 32.15 -10.76
CA LEU A 687 -12.24 30.97 -9.97
C LEU A 687 -13.24 30.71 -8.84
N GLU A 688 -13.74 31.76 -8.20
CA GLU A 688 -14.77 31.66 -7.16
C GLU A 688 -16.09 31.14 -7.74
N LYS A 689 -16.51 31.63 -8.92
CA LYS A 689 -17.66 31.06 -9.64
C LYS A 689 -17.46 29.58 -10.00
N ALA A 690 -16.26 29.22 -10.41
CA ALA A 690 -15.93 27.84 -10.77
C ALA A 690 -16.00 26.88 -9.56
N ILE A 691 -15.60 27.35 -8.37
CA ILE A 691 -15.68 26.57 -7.13
C ILE A 691 -17.10 26.61 -6.53
N ALA A 692 -17.77 27.76 -6.53
CA ALA A 692 -19.12 27.91 -5.96
C ALA A 692 -20.17 27.05 -6.66
N ALA A 693 -19.94 26.69 -7.93
CA ALA A 693 -20.75 25.71 -8.65
C ALA A 693 -20.67 24.27 -8.08
N GLU A 694 -19.83 24.00 -7.06
CA GLU A 694 -19.80 22.73 -6.30
C GLU A 694 -20.97 22.58 -5.31
N ASN A 695 -21.68 23.65 -4.93
CA ASN A 695 -22.72 23.64 -3.88
C ASN A 695 -24.15 23.53 -4.40
#